data_AF-A0A6V7GWM4-F1
#
_entry.id   AF-A0A6V7GWM4-F1
#
_cell.length_a   1.000
_cell.length_b   1.000
_cell.length_c   1.000
_cell.angle_alpha   90.00
_cell.angle_beta   90.00
_cell.angle_gamma   90.00
#
_symmetry.space_group_name_H-M   'P 1'
#
loop_
_entity.id
_entity.type
_entity.pdbx_description
1 polymer ?
#
loop_
_entity_poly.entity_id
_entity_poly.type
_entity_poly.pdbx_seq_one_letter_code
_entity_poly.pdbx_strand_id
1 'polypeptide(L)'
;GLNIGTVNKIFLEFPHRWWSEECAGFSLIWSKEDKEEFIKSYGQEYEWLCDVFAFISVDYQPRVLCTWIFGKFARHIELLTDNDISDGLYLLLEMFLSKTYNIPKFDQMIRSSWYTDEYFRGSYSFKSITTEKLNAETKDLAEPIVTADGKPIILFAGEATHEHYYSTVHGAVETGFREADRIIDFQRIRGWRNGFNTLERPLSASNQKISRTKLVIIGAGIAGLAAAKALEDANFKDYLLIEAQSEIGGRIQSVPWNKGWIECGAQFVHGDQSQLAQLCYKHDLLSDVQCRDGQGIFIRNSGCKVDEALVEEIDDLICNTLEDCEDYQNKNIEIGCENIDAVLRNSLNKHLHEENDSLVIRTIKKEIFDWNIRFLAIDNACFSLDELSTKYWGKFKALPKLIADSLGKENLRLNTSVESIKWEQNDFNSPLILNVSNNTRILADCVIITCSLGYLKENYKTMFIPSLPNLFSQAIECLGFGLINKVFLDFGISWWKPNTKGFQLLWKEGVFCNKNLAVWTRDLTGFDVLPNHEGVLLGWVGGRGAYIVETLSEEQIAIDCENLLKHYLKCYKISPIKRCLRTQWNANKYTRGSYSHITTRCDANGITPRSLSQPIWGKLTEHDDKDVPIIMFAGEATHENFYSTTHGAYDTGIKQAQIFLQYHVAE
;
A
#
# COMPACT_ATOMS: atom_id res chain seq x y z
N GLY A 1 -16.55 -36.35 9.54
CA GLY A 1 -16.64 -35.31 10.58
C GLY A 1 -17.18 -34.07 9.94
N LEU A 2 -16.30 -33.25 9.38
CA LEU A 2 -16.62 -32.24 8.37
C LEU A 2 -17.34 -32.85 7.16
N ASN A 3 -18.08 -32.03 6.42
CA ASN A 3 -18.84 -32.41 5.22
C ASN A 3 -18.49 -31.45 4.06
N ILE A 4 -18.84 -31.79 2.82
CA ILE A 4 -18.52 -31.00 1.62
C ILE A 4 -19.78 -30.64 0.82
N GLY A 5 -19.93 -29.34 0.58
CA GLY A 5 -20.99 -28.76 -0.24
C GLY A 5 -20.60 -28.77 -1.73
N THR A 6 -21.61 -28.72 -2.60
CA THR A 6 -21.42 -28.54 -4.04
C THR A 6 -22.16 -27.28 -4.45
N VAL A 7 -21.44 -26.37 -5.08
CA VAL A 7 -21.94 -25.13 -5.67
C VAL A 7 -21.29 -24.99 -7.04
N ASN A 8 -22.09 -24.95 -8.10
CA ASN A 8 -21.61 -24.79 -9.47
C ASN A 8 -21.96 -23.42 -10.03
N LYS A 9 -21.07 -22.91 -10.88
CA LYS A 9 -21.27 -21.69 -11.66
C LYS A 9 -21.48 -22.06 -13.11
N ILE A 10 -22.36 -21.33 -13.78
CA ILE A 10 -22.61 -21.44 -15.21
C ILE A 10 -22.55 -20.03 -15.78
N PHE A 11 -21.71 -19.80 -16.78
CA PHE A 11 -21.58 -18.52 -17.47
C PHE A 11 -22.24 -18.62 -18.84
N LEU A 12 -23.03 -17.60 -19.18
CA LEU A 12 -23.79 -17.50 -20.43
C LEU A 12 -23.31 -16.25 -21.18
N GLU A 13 -22.70 -16.43 -22.35
CA GLU A 13 -22.29 -15.31 -23.22
C GLU A 13 -23.37 -15.03 -24.27
N PHE A 14 -23.92 -13.82 -24.25
CA PHE A 14 -24.94 -13.37 -25.20
C PHE A 14 -24.31 -12.67 -26.42
N PRO A 15 -24.99 -12.65 -27.58
CA PRO A 15 -24.49 -11.94 -28.77
C PRO A 15 -24.28 -10.44 -28.51
N HIS A 16 -25.15 -9.85 -27.69
CA HIS A 16 -25.06 -8.47 -27.20
C HIS A 16 -25.64 -8.37 -25.79
N ARG A 17 -25.24 -7.33 -25.04
CA ARG A 17 -25.86 -7.00 -23.74
C ARG A 17 -27.31 -6.55 -23.99
N TRP A 18 -28.27 -7.19 -23.33
CA TRP A 18 -29.70 -6.86 -23.41
C TRP A 18 -30.27 -6.27 -22.10
N TRP A 19 -29.43 -6.14 -21.07
CA TRP A 19 -29.72 -5.51 -19.78
C TRP A 19 -28.97 -4.18 -19.61
N SER A 20 -29.33 -3.39 -18.59
CA SER A 20 -28.66 -2.10 -18.29
C SER A 20 -27.24 -2.31 -17.76
N GLU A 21 -26.33 -1.38 -18.04
CA GLU A 21 -24.97 -1.35 -17.48
C GLU A 21 -24.96 -1.26 -15.95
N GLU A 22 -25.91 -0.51 -15.37
CA GLU A 22 -26.08 -0.35 -13.92
C GLU A 22 -26.72 -1.59 -13.24
N CYS A 23 -27.13 -2.61 -14.01
CA CYS A 23 -27.81 -3.78 -13.48
C CYS A 23 -26.83 -4.88 -13.08
N ALA A 24 -26.60 -5.01 -11.77
CA ALA A 24 -25.80 -6.08 -11.17
C ALA A 24 -26.34 -7.51 -11.40
N GLY A 25 -27.59 -7.65 -11.85
CA GLY A 25 -28.21 -8.92 -12.19
C GLY A 25 -29.67 -9.05 -11.79
N PHE A 26 -30.21 -10.25 -12.03
CA PHE A 26 -31.60 -10.63 -11.84
C PHE A 26 -31.70 -11.73 -10.77
N SER A 27 -32.31 -11.41 -9.62
CA SER A 27 -32.63 -12.41 -8.59
C SER A 27 -34.00 -13.02 -8.84
N LEU A 28 -34.08 -14.35 -8.79
CA LEU A 28 -35.29 -15.11 -9.09
C LEU A 28 -35.95 -15.54 -7.78
N ILE A 29 -37.15 -14.99 -7.52
CA ILE A 29 -37.92 -15.29 -6.32
C ILE A 29 -39.11 -16.17 -6.73
N TRP A 30 -39.20 -17.33 -6.08
CA TRP A 30 -40.25 -18.31 -6.27
C TRP A 30 -41.13 -18.37 -5.02
N SER A 31 -42.47 -18.26 -5.17
CA SER A 31 -43.37 -18.71 -4.10
C SER A 31 -43.41 -20.25 -4.04
N LYS A 32 -44.02 -20.81 -2.98
CA LYS A 32 -44.19 -22.26 -2.87
C LYS A 32 -45.14 -22.78 -3.95
N GLU A 33 -46.19 -22.01 -4.20
CA GLU A 33 -47.23 -22.25 -5.18
C GLU A 33 -46.65 -22.23 -6.61
N ASP A 34 -45.79 -21.24 -6.93
CA ASP A 34 -45.13 -21.16 -8.24
C ASP A 34 -44.23 -22.40 -8.50
N LYS A 35 -43.49 -22.87 -7.49
CA LYS A 35 -42.67 -24.10 -7.62
C LYS A 35 -43.55 -25.32 -7.89
N GLU A 36 -44.65 -25.47 -7.15
CA GLU A 36 -45.58 -26.59 -7.33
C GLU A 36 -46.27 -26.58 -8.70
N GLU A 37 -46.67 -25.39 -9.19
CA GLU A 37 -47.26 -25.22 -10.52
C GLU A 37 -46.24 -25.45 -11.64
N PHE A 38 -45.00 -24.96 -11.49
CA PHE A 38 -43.92 -25.17 -12.46
C PHE A 38 -43.57 -26.65 -12.60
N ILE A 39 -43.33 -27.36 -11.48
CA ILE A 39 -43.03 -28.80 -11.49
C ILE A 39 -44.19 -29.60 -12.10
N LYS A 40 -45.44 -29.22 -11.82
CA LYS A 40 -46.63 -29.85 -12.41
C LYS A 40 -46.77 -29.60 -13.92
N SER A 41 -46.26 -28.48 -14.41
CA SER A 41 -46.39 -28.05 -15.82
C SER A 41 -45.26 -28.58 -16.71
N TYR A 42 -44.03 -28.60 -16.18
CA TYR A 42 -42.82 -28.96 -16.94
C TYR A 42 -42.27 -30.35 -16.60
N GLY A 43 -42.57 -30.89 -15.41
CA GLY A 43 -42.08 -32.20 -14.95
C GLY A 43 -41.10 -32.09 -13.77
N GLN A 44 -40.88 -33.23 -13.09
CA GLN A 44 -39.98 -33.32 -11.94
C GLN A 44 -38.50 -33.17 -12.36
N GLU A 45 -38.18 -33.54 -13.60
CA GLU A 45 -36.87 -33.41 -14.24
C GLU A 45 -36.39 -31.95 -14.35
N TYR A 46 -37.29 -30.97 -14.29
CA TYR A 46 -36.96 -29.53 -14.28
C TYR A 46 -36.91 -28.90 -12.88
N GLU A 47 -37.11 -29.68 -11.80
CA GLU A 47 -37.08 -29.18 -10.40
C GLU A 47 -35.77 -28.42 -10.08
N TRP A 48 -34.66 -28.76 -10.75
CA TRP A 48 -33.36 -28.09 -10.56
C TRP A 48 -33.35 -26.60 -10.92
N LEU A 49 -34.21 -26.15 -11.85
CA LEU A 49 -34.34 -24.74 -12.21
C LEU A 49 -34.91 -23.90 -11.06
N CYS A 50 -35.64 -24.51 -10.12
CA CYS A 50 -36.20 -23.83 -8.96
C CYS A 50 -35.15 -23.45 -7.90
N ASP A 51 -33.93 -23.99 -7.99
CA ASP A 51 -32.80 -23.70 -7.08
C ASP A 51 -31.69 -22.87 -7.77
N VAL A 52 -31.92 -22.46 -9.03
CA VAL A 52 -31.17 -21.38 -9.69
C VAL A 52 -31.71 -20.05 -9.17
N PHE A 53 -30.94 -19.36 -8.32
CA PHE A 53 -31.45 -18.21 -7.56
C PHE A 53 -31.19 -16.84 -8.20
N ALA A 54 -30.20 -16.70 -9.09
CA ALA A 54 -29.89 -15.44 -9.75
C ALA A 54 -29.12 -15.62 -11.07
N PHE A 55 -29.19 -14.60 -11.94
CA PHE A 55 -28.28 -14.36 -13.05
C PHE A 55 -27.56 -13.03 -12.81
N ILE A 56 -26.27 -13.08 -12.48
CA ILE A 56 -25.45 -11.95 -12.01
C ILE A 56 -24.58 -11.44 -13.17
N SER A 57 -24.45 -10.12 -13.34
CA SER A 57 -23.53 -9.55 -14.33
C SER A 57 -22.08 -9.88 -13.99
N VAL A 58 -21.25 -10.18 -14.98
CA VAL A 58 -19.81 -10.41 -14.77
C VAL A 58 -19.03 -9.13 -15.06
N ASP A 59 -18.30 -8.64 -14.06
CA ASP A 59 -17.48 -7.44 -14.17
C ASP A 59 -16.48 -7.54 -15.33
N TYR A 60 -16.34 -6.43 -16.07
CA TYR A 60 -15.51 -6.32 -17.27
C TYR A 60 -15.86 -7.29 -18.43
N GLN A 61 -16.97 -8.04 -18.33
CA GLN A 61 -17.46 -8.97 -19.35
C GLN A 61 -18.90 -8.59 -19.76
N PRO A 62 -19.07 -7.53 -20.59
CA PRO A 62 -20.35 -6.83 -20.74
C PRO A 62 -21.48 -7.70 -21.30
N ARG A 63 -21.17 -8.82 -21.94
CA ARG A 63 -22.12 -9.75 -22.56
C ARG A 63 -22.36 -11.03 -21.75
N VAL A 64 -21.79 -11.16 -20.54
CA VAL A 64 -21.82 -12.41 -19.77
C VAL A 64 -22.65 -12.28 -18.51
N LEU A 65 -23.57 -13.24 -18.32
CA LEU A 65 -24.25 -13.48 -17.04
C LEU A 65 -23.70 -14.75 -16.39
N CYS A 66 -23.45 -14.72 -15.08
CA CYS A 66 -23.08 -15.86 -14.27
C CYS A 66 -24.27 -16.27 -13.39
N THR A 67 -24.68 -17.52 -13.47
CA THR A 67 -25.67 -18.11 -12.57
C THR A 67 -25.04 -19.16 -11.66
N TRP A 68 -25.62 -19.31 -10.46
CA TRP A 68 -25.12 -20.16 -9.40
C TRP A 68 -26.22 -21.14 -8.97
N ILE A 69 -25.83 -22.40 -8.79
CA ILE A 69 -26.71 -23.47 -8.31
C ILE A 69 -25.99 -24.26 -7.20
N PHE A 70 -26.74 -24.71 -6.19
CA PHE A 70 -26.18 -25.32 -4.98
C PHE A 70 -26.91 -26.60 -4.55
N GLY A 71 -26.40 -27.27 -3.53
CA GLY A 71 -27.08 -28.37 -2.86
C GLY A 71 -27.24 -29.63 -3.71
N LYS A 72 -28.41 -30.30 -3.63
CA LYS A 72 -28.67 -31.55 -4.36
C LYS A 72 -28.61 -31.35 -5.88
N PHE A 73 -29.04 -30.19 -6.36
CA PHE A 73 -29.16 -29.94 -7.80
C PHE A 73 -27.86 -29.52 -8.46
N ALA A 74 -26.95 -28.86 -7.75
CA ALA A 74 -25.59 -28.65 -8.26
C ALA A 74 -24.94 -29.98 -8.69
N ARG A 75 -25.14 -31.05 -7.92
CA ARG A 75 -24.65 -32.41 -8.25
C ARG A 75 -25.42 -33.08 -9.38
N HIS A 76 -26.73 -32.82 -9.47
CA HIS A 76 -27.59 -33.37 -10.52
C HIS A 76 -27.23 -32.80 -11.90
N ILE A 77 -27.05 -31.48 -12.00
CA ILE A 77 -26.76 -30.84 -13.30
C ILE A 77 -25.44 -31.30 -13.91
N GLU A 78 -24.44 -31.70 -13.11
CA GLU A 78 -23.18 -32.27 -13.62
C GLU A 78 -23.39 -33.55 -14.45
N LEU A 79 -24.55 -34.21 -14.31
CA LEU A 79 -24.93 -35.40 -15.09
C LEU A 79 -25.80 -35.08 -16.32
N LEU A 80 -26.30 -33.85 -16.45
CA LEU A 80 -27.10 -33.40 -17.60
C LEU A 80 -26.18 -32.98 -18.75
N THR A 81 -26.70 -33.01 -19.98
CA THR A 81 -25.96 -32.49 -21.14
C THR A 81 -25.95 -30.96 -21.16
N ASP A 82 -25.00 -30.37 -21.87
CA ASP A 82 -24.94 -28.91 -22.02
C ASP A 82 -26.18 -28.36 -22.73
N ASN A 83 -26.83 -29.14 -23.59
CA ASN A 83 -28.08 -28.76 -24.25
C ASN A 83 -29.25 -28.68 -23.26
N ASP A 84 -29.41 -29.69 -22.40
CA ASP A 84 -30.51 -29.73 -21.41
C ASP A 84 -30.43 -28.54 -20.43
N ILE A 85 -29.20 -28.20 -20.01
CA ILE A 85 -28.93 -27.05 -19.14
C ILE A 85 -29.16 -25.74 -19.91
N SER A 86 -28.67 -25.66 -21.16
CA SER A 86 -28.83 -24.47 -22.01
C SER A 86 -30.30 -24.12 -22.23
N ASP A 87 -31.10 -25.10 -22.66
CA ASP A 87 -32.53 -24.91 -22.91
C ASP A 87 -33.30 -24.66 -21.60
N GLY A 88 -32.93 -25.29 -20.49
CA GLY A 88 -33.51 -25.03 -19.17
C GLY A 88 -33.22 -23.62 -18.64
N LEU A 89 -31.98 -23.13 -18.74
CA LEU A 89 -31.63 -21.77 -18.31
C LEU A 89 -32.24 -20.71 -19.21
N TYR A 90 -32.37 -20.98 -20.52
CA TYR A 90 -33.08 -20.09 -21.44
C TYR A 90 -34.58 -20.01 -21.12
N LEU A 91 -35.24 -21.15 -20.84
CA LEU A 91 -36.63 -21.20 -20.37
C LEU A 91 -36.82 -20.37 -19.09
N LEU A 92 -35.87 -20.45 -18.14
CA LEU A 92 -35.93 -19.71 -16.88
C LEU A 92 -35.80 -18.20 -17.08
N LEU A 93 -34.90 -17.74 -17.96
CA LEU A 93 -34.78 -16.33 -18.35
C LEU A 93 -36.06 -15.83 -19.01
N GLU A 94 -36.59 -16.54 -20.00
CA GLU A 94 -37.84 -16.20 -20.69
C GLU A 94 -39.01 -16.09 -19.71
N MET A 95 -39.18 -17.06 -18.82
CA MET A 95 -40.31 -17.10 -17.89
C MET A 95 -40.33 -15.92 -16.91
N PHE A 96 -39.17 -15.49 -16.40
CA PHE A 96 -39.09 -14.39 -15.43
C PHE A 96 -38.98 -13.00 -16.08
N LEU A 97 -38.31 -12.88 -17.24
CA LEU A 97 -37.84 -11.58 -17.74
C LEU A 97 -38.42 -11.15 -19.10
N SER A 98 -39.05 -12.06 -19.88
CA SER A 98 -39.62 -11.74 -21.22
C SER A 98 -40.69 -10.62 -21.23
N LYS A 99 -41.34 -10.36 -20.09
CA LYS A 99 -42.31 -9.26 -19.95
C LYS A 99 -41.66 -7.87 -19.93
N THR A 100 -40.36 -7.79 -19.70
CA THR A 100 -39.60 -6.53 -19.56
C THR A 100 -38.46 -6.43 -20.57
N TYR A 101 -37.86 -7.55 -20.93
CA TYR A 101 -36.69 -7.62 -21.82
C TYR A 101 -36.96 -8.53 -23.02
N ASN A 102 -36.37 -8.20 -24.17
CA ASN A 102 -36.31 -9.09 -25.33
C ASN A 102 -35.00 -9.88 -25.26
N ILE A 103 -35.07 -11.15 -24.90
CA ILE A 103 -33.90 -11.94 -24.49
C ILE A 103 -33.39 -12.75 -25.70
N PRO A 104 -32.20 -12.46 -26.25
CA PRO A 104 -31.59 -13.34 -27.23
C PRO A 104 -31.13 -14.64 -26.58
N LYS A 105 -31.17 -15.77 -27.32
CA LYS A 105 -30.47 -16.98 -26.89
C LYS A 105 -28.96 -16.69 -26.86
N PHE A 106 -28.29 -17.18 -25.81
CA PHE A 106 -26.84 -17.02 -25.65
C PHE A 106 -26.06 -17.88 -26.65
N ASP A 107 -24.91 -17.38 -27.07
CA ASP A 107 -24.03 -18.00 -28.08
C ASP A 107 -23.19 -19.12 -27.47
N GLN A 108 -22.76 -18.96 -26.21
CA GLN A 108 -21.89 -19.91 -25.51
C GLN A 108 -22.32 -20.10 -24.06
N MET A 109 -22.03 -21.30 -23.54
CA MET A 109 -22.18 -21.65 -22.13
C MET A 109 -20.92 -22.39 -21.66
N ILE A 110 -20.39 -22.00 -20.50
CA ILE A 110 -19.37 -22.77 -19.76
C ILE A 110 -19.84 -23.00 -18.33
N ARG A 111 -19.48 -24.15 -17.74
CA ARG A 111 -19.89 -24.53 -16.38
C ARG A 111 -18.77 -25.20 -15.59
N SER A 112 -18.84 -25.10 -14.27
CA SER A 112 -17.99 -25.90 -13.37
C SER A 112 -18.62 -27.26 -13.07
N SER A 113 -17.78 -28.27 -12.83
CA SER A 113 -18.17 -29.62 -12.41
C SER A 113 -17.32 -30.09 -11.23
N TRP A 114 -17.61 -29.58 -10.04
CA TRP A 114 -16.77 -29.84 -8.86
C TRP A 114 -16.99 -31.20 -8.19
N TYR A 115 -18.19 -31.79 -8.32
CA TYR A 115 -18.55 -33.02 -7.59
C TYR A 115 -18.17 -34.30 -8.33
N THR A 116 -18.29 -34.29 -9.65
CA THR A 116 -17.93 -35.40 -10.55
C THR A 116 -16.43 -35.52 -10.77
N ASP A 117 -15.69 -34.42 -10.66
CA ASP A 117 -14.22 -34.43 -10.64
C ASP A 117 -13.70 -35.33 -9.51
N GLU A 118 -12.76 -36.21 -9.84
CA GLU A 118 -12.28 -37.24 -8.93
C GLU A 118 -11.36 -36.71 -7.82
N TYR A 119 -10.73 -35.55 -8.04
CA TYR A 119 -9.78 -34.89 -7.13
C TYR A 119 -10.46 -33.86 -6.22
N PHE A 120 -11.53 -33.20 -6.69
CA PHE A 120 -12.25 -32.19 -5.88
C PHE A 120 -13.43 -32.75 -5.08
N ARG A 121 -14.31 -33.57 -5.70
CA ARG A 121 -15.51 -34.18 -5.06
C ARG A 121 -16.50 -33.20 -4.39
N GLY A 122 -16.38 -31.91 -4.66
CA GLY A 122 -17.16 -30.82 -4.07
C GLY A 122 -16.40 -29.49 -4.12
N SER A 123 -17.00 -28.44 -3.56
CA SER A 123 -16.50 -27.06 -3.73
C SER A 123 -16.16 -26.34 -2.42
N TYR A 124 -16.86 -26.64 -1.32
CA TYR A 124 -16.71 -25.94 -0.05
C TYR A 124 -16.87 -26.91 1.12
N SER A 125 -15.88 -27.07 2.01
CA SER A 125 -16.10 -27.78 3.28
C SER A 125 -17.07 -27.02 4.19
N PHE A 126 -17.72 -27.70 5.13
CA PHE A 126 -18.52 -27.05 6.18
C PHE A 126 -18.69 -27.94 7.42
N LYS A 127 -18.98 -27.28 8.55
CA LYS A 127 -19.38 -27.93 9.81
C LYS A 127 -20.87 -28.31 9.73
N SER A 128 -21.17 -29.60 9.88
CA SER A 128 -22.51 -30.18 9.77
C SER A 128 -23.03 -30.64 11.14
N ILE A 129 -24.33 -30.97 11.24
CA ILE A 129 -24.91 -31.59 12.46
C ILE A 129 -24.17 -32.88 12.84
N THR A 130 -23.61 -33.62 11.87
CA THR A 130 -22.77 -34.80 12.12
C THR A 130 -21.40 -34.42 12.70
N THR A 131 -20.86 -33.26 12.33
CA THR A 131 -19.62 -32.70 12.90
C THR A 131 -19.81 -32.42 14.39
N GLU A 132 -20.90 -31.73 14.74
CA GLU A 132 -21.30 -31.41 16.11
C GLU A 132 -21.59 -32.67 16.95
N LYS A 133 -22.39 -33.61 16.43
CA LYS A 133 -22.69 -34.88 17.12
C LYS A 133 -21.49 -35.76 17.41
N LEU A 134 -20.43 -35.65 16.60
CA LEU A 134 -19.17 -36.36 16.81
C LEU A 134 -18.20 -35.58 17.71
N ASN A 135 -18.54 -34.36 18.12
CA ASN A 135 -17.65 -33.38 18.76
C ASN A 135 -16.31 -33.25 18.01
N ALA A 136 -16.37 -33.27 16.67
CA ALA A 136 -15.20 -33.22 15.80
C ALA A 136 -14.95 -31.78 15.38
N GLU A 137 -13.74 -31.28 15.60
CA GLU A 137 -13.33 -29.94 15.26
C GLU A 137 -12.42 -29.92 14.02
N THR A 138 -12.34 -28.76 13.36
CA THR A 138 -11.38 -28.50 12.27
C THR A 138 -9.93 -28.68 12.72
N LYS A 139 -9.61 -28.35 13.98
CA LYS A 139 -8.29 -28.56 14.57
C LYS A 139 -7.89 -30.05 14.63
N ASP A 140 -8.85 -30.95 14.81
CA ASP A 140 -8.57 -32.40 14.93
C ASP A 140 -8.06 -32.98 13.60
N LEU A 141 -8.55 -32.46 12.47
CA LEU A 141 -8.01 -32.75 11.14
C LEU A 141 -6.67 -32.03 10.90
N ALA A 142 -6.45 -30.92 11.59
CA ALA A 142 -5.26 -30.09 11.50
C ALA A 142 -4.10 -30.61 12.37
N GLU A 143 -4.29 -31.64 13.21
CA GLU A 143 -3.24 -32.24 14.02
C GLU A 143 -2.29 -33.12 13.18
N PRO A 144 -0.96 -33.00 13.34
CA PRO A 144 0.00 -33.73 12.54
C PRO A 144 0.23 -35.13 13.12
N ILE A 145 0.38 -36.14 12.26
CA ILE A 145 0.80 -37.48 12.69
C ILE A 145 2.31 -37.46 12.92
N VAL A 146 2.72 -37.55 14.18
CA VAL A 146 4.11 -37.57 14.62
C VAL A 146 4.60 -38.97 14.97
N THR A 147 5.91 -39.20 14.90
CA THR A 147 6.56 -40.35 15.53
C THR A 147 6.54 -40.26 17.05
N ALA A 148 6.85 -41.37 17.73
CA ALA A 148 7.04 -41.41 19.19
C ALA A 148 8.11 -40.43 19.72
N ASP A 149 9.01 -39.97 18.86
CA ASP A 149 10.06 -39.01 19.18
C ASP A 149 9.76 -37.58 18.67
N GLY A 150 8.51 -37.33 18.24
CA GLY A 150 7.96 -36.01 17.94
C GLY A 150 8.19 -35.51 16.51
N LYS A 151 8.73 -36.33 15.61
CA LYS A 151 8.93 -35.96 14.20
C LYS A 151 7.60 -35.94 13.46
N PRO A 152 7.16 -34.83 12.84
CA PRO A 152 5.99 -34.85 11.98
C PRO A 152 6.28 -35.70 10.73
N ILE A 153 5.38 -36.63 10.43
CA ILE A 153 5.46 -37.56 9.29
C ILE A 153 4.35 -37.29 8.28
N ILE A 154 3.14 -37.01 8.75
CA ILE A 154 2.01 -36.59 7.91
C ILE A 154 1.47 -35.29 8.50
N LEU A 155 1.40 -34.26 7.67
CA LEU A 155 0.89 -32.94 8.00
C LEU A 155 -0.30 -32.66 7.09
N PHE A 156 -1.33 -32.02 7.63
CA PHE A 156 -2.58 -31.75 6.91
C PHE A 156 -2.75 -30.23 6.73
N ALA A 157 -2.71 -29.80 5.48
CA ALA A 157 -2.93 -28.43 5.04
C ALA A 157 -4.07 -28.36 4.01
N GLY A 158 -4.66 -27.18 3.85
CA GLY A 158 -5.85 -26.95 3.02
C GLY A 158 -7.01 -26.39 3.84
N GLU A 159 -8.00 -25.80 3.15
CA GLU A 159 -9.08 -25.01 3.75
C GLU A 159 -9.77 -25.72 4.93
N ALA A 160 -10.03 -27.02 4.80
CA ALA A 160 -10.77 -27.82 5.79
C ALA A 160 -10.00 -28.01 7.12
N THR A 161 -8.72 -27.63 7.17
CA THR A 161 -7.87 -27.68 8.38
C THR A 161 -7.82 -26.34 9.12
N HIS A 162 -8.41 -25.27 8.57
CA HIS A 162 -8.42 -23.97 9.21
C HIS A 162 -9.59 -23.84 10.20
N GLU A 163 -9.35 -23.29 11.40
CA GLU A 163 -10.38 -23.22 12.45
C GLU A 163 -11.56 -22.30 12.12
N HIS A 164 -11.25 -21.09 11.64
CA HIS A 164 -12.23 -20.05 11.30
C HIS A 164 -12.47 -19.89 9.79
N TYR A 165 -11.42 -19.96 8.96
CA TYR A 165 -11.46 -19.73 7.52
C TYR A 165 -11.54 -21.00 6.66
N TYR A 166 -12.22 -22.03 7.15
CA TYR A 166 -12.62 -23.16 6.29
C TYR A 166 -13.54 -22.66 5.15
N SER A 167 -13.64 -23.43 4.07
CA SER A 167 -14.26 -23.07 2.79
C SER A 167 -13.53 -21.99 1.97
N THR A 168 -12.37 -21.48 2.38
CA THR A 168 -11.71 -20.32 1.72
C THR A 168 -10.33 -20.63 1.15
N VAL A 169 -9.95 -19.88 0.10
CA VAL A 169 -8.61 -19.97 -0.51
C VAL A 169 -7.51 -19.47 0.45
N HIS A 170 -7.76 -18.40 1.22
CA HIS A 170 -6.77 -17.90 2.19
C HIS A 170 -6.56 -18.87 3.35
N GLY A 171 -7.62 -19.51 3.86
CA GLY A 171 -7.48 -20.58 4.86
C GLY A 171 -6.66 -21.78 4.38
N ALA A 172 -6.71 -22.10 3.08
CA ALA A 172 -5.83 -23.12 2.48
C ALA A 172 -4.36 -22.67 2.43
N VAL A 173 -4.09 -21.40 2.12
CA VAL A 173 -2.73 -20.83 2.08
C VAL A 173 -2.12 -20.75 3.49
N GLU A 174 -2.87 -20.19 4.44
CA GLU A 174 -2.44 -20.02 5.84
C GLU A 174 -2.15 -21.37 6.51
N THR A 175 -2.97 -22.39 6.25
CA THR A 175 -2.71 -23.75 6.76
C THR A 175 -1.53 -24.43 6.04
N GLY A 176 -1.22 -24.05 4.80
CA GLY A 176 0.01 -24.45 4.11
C GLY A 176 1.26 -23.90 4.79
N PHE A 177 1.26 -22.61 5.15
CA PHE A 177 2.36 -22.01 5.91
C PHE A 177 2.49 -22.64 7.31
N ARG A 178 1.39 -22.83 8.04
CA ARG A 178 1.35 -23.50 9.35
C ARG A 178 2.04 -24.88 9.34
N GLU A 179 1.79 -25.70 8.32
CA GLU A 179 2.44 -27.02 8.24
C GLU A 179 3.92 -26.92 7.80
N ALA A 180 4.29 -25.93 6.99
CA ALA A 180 5.70 -25.65 6.68
C ALA A 180 6.47 -25.21 7.95
N ASP A 181 5.90 -24.31 8.74
CA ASP A 181 6.48 -23.82 10.00
C ASP A 181 6.67 -24.97 11.01
N ARG A 182 5.71 -25.91 11.11
CA ARG A 182 5.84 -27.12 11.94
C ARG A 182 7.03 -28.01 11.55
N ILE A 183 7.32 -28.14 10.24
CA ILE A 183 8.49 -28.88 9.77
C ILE A 183 9.78 -28.15 10.17
N ILE A 184 9.82 -26.83 9.94
CA ILE A 184 10.95 -25.96 10.26
C ILE A 184 11.24 -25.99 11.77
N ASP A 185 10.22 -25.88 12.62
CA ASP A 185 10.36 -25.90 14.07
C ASP A 185 10.81 -27.27 14.61
N PHE A 186 10.34 -28.37 14.03
CA PHE A 186 10.87 -29.68 14.38
C PHE A 186 12.37 -29.82 14.03
N GLN A 187 12.78 -29.32 12.87
CA GLN A 187 14.19 -29.30 12.46
C GLN A 187 15.03 -28.43 13.41
N ARG A 188 14.57 -27.22 13.76
CA ARG A 188 15.21 -26.33 14.76
C ARG A 188 15.41 -27.00 16.12
N ILE A 189 14.37 -27.65 16.66
CA ILE A 189 14.40 -28.30 17.98
C ILE A 189 15.43 -29.44 18.04
N ARG A 190 15.71 -30.10 16.90
CA ARG A 190 16.68 -31.20 16.81
C ARG A 190 18.05 -30.83 16.27
N GLY A 191 18.16 -29.73 15.53
CA GLY A 191 19.43 -29.22 15.00
C GLY A 191 20.32 -28.58 16.07
N TRP A 192 19.76 -28.15 17.21
CA TRP A 192 20.50 -27.38 18.23
C TRP A 192 20.69 -28.08 19.57
N ARG A 193 21.70 -28.97 19.61
CA ARG A 193 22.48 -29.28 20.81
C ARG A 193 23.97 -29.34 20.48
N ASN A 194 24.60 -28.16 20.32
CA ASN A 194 26.04 -27.83 20.43
C ASN A 194 26.23 -26.41 19.86
N GLY A 195 26.87 -25.41 20.49
CA GLY A 195 27.34 -25.28 21.87
C GLY A 195 28.05 -23.92 22.13
N PHE A 196 28.09 -23.51 23.41
CA PHE A 196 28.97 -22.51 24.04
C PHE A 196 28.88 -20.98 23.74
N ASN A 197 28.37 -20.28 24.76
CA ASN A 197 29.02 -19.17 25.51
C ASN A 197 30.16 -18.37 24.84
N THR A 198 29.90 -17.06 24.72
CA THR A 198 30.81 -15.94 25.05
C THR A 198 32.31 -16.23 25.14
N LEU A 199 33.04 -15.84 24.09
CA LEU A 199 34.50 -15.65 24.12
C LEU A 199 34.87 -14.26 23.61
N GLU A 200 34.86 -13.27 24.49
CA GLU A 200 35.62 -12.05 24.26
C GLU A 200 37.11 -12.39 24.26
N ARG A 201 37.80 -12.12 23.15
CA ARG A 201 39.25 -12.30 23.03
C ARG A 201 39.90 -10.98 22.61
N PRO A 202 40.68 -10.31 23.47
CA PRO A 202 41.34 -9.07 23.08
C PRO A 202 42.54 -9.39 22.19
N LEU A 203 42.54 -8.85 20.97
CA LEU A 203 43.71 -8.78 20.10
C LEU A 203 44.12 -7.31 19.92
N SER A 204 45.41 -7.12 19.62
CA SER A 204 46.20 -5.98 20.08
C SER A 204 46.08 -4.68 19.28
N ALA A 205 46.36 -3.57 19.97
CA ALA A 205 47.07 -2.40 19.44
C ALA A 205 46.41 -1.62 18.28
N SER A 206 45.11 -1.38 18.38
CA SER A 206 44.54 -0.09 17.96
C SER A 206 43.42 0.31 18.94
N ASN A 207 43.20 1.61 19.18
CA ASN A 207 42.12 2.10 20.04
C ASN A 207 40.74 2.01 19.35
N GLN A 208 40.55 1.03 18.47
CA GLN A 208 39.38 0.88 17.61
C GLN A 208 38.56 -0.33 18.10
N LYS A 209 37.35 -0.08 18.58
CA LYS A 209 36.49 -1.12 19.15
C LYS A 209 35.96 -2.00 18.01
N ILE A 210 35.98 -3.33 18.16
CA ILE A 210 35.48 -4.26 17.13
C ILE A 210 34.30 -5.05 17.71
N SER A 211 33.20 -5.06 16.96
CA SER A 211 31.98 -5.84 17.25
C SER A 211 31.78 -6.82 16.09
N ARG A 212 31.28 -8.04 16.35
CA ARG A 212 30.82 -8.96 15.29
C ARG A 212 29.36 -9.33 15.51
N THR A 213 28.62 -9.52 14.43
CA THR A 213 27.24 -10.05 14.40
C THR A 213 27.02 -10.76 13.06
N LYS A 214 25.95 -11.54 12.90
CA LYS A 214 25.59 -12.11 11.59
C LYS A 214 24.99 -11.06 10.66
N LEU A 215 24.07 -10.23 11.14
CA LEU A 215 23.33 -9.26 10.32
C LEU A 215 23.35 -7.85 10.93
N VAL A 216 23.61 -6.84 10.10
CA VAL A 216 23.34 -5.44 10.48
C VAL A 216 22.12 -4.90 9.73
N ILE A 217 21.24 -4.21 10.44
CA ILE A 217 20.16 -3.42 9.85
C ILE A 217 20.48 -1.94 10.07
N ILE A 218 20.55 -1.16 8.98
CA ILE A 218 20.84 0.28 9.04
C ILE A 218 19.54 1.08 8.90
N GLY A 219 19.24 1.89 9.90
CA GLY A 219 18.03 2.70 10.05
C GLY A 219 16.97 2.01 10.90
N ALA A 220 16.50 2.66 11.97
CA ALA A 220 15.38 2.23 12.80
C ALA A 220 14.07 2.96 12.44
N GLY A 221 13.90 3.32 11.16
CA GLY A 221 12.58 3.59 10.58
C GLY A 221 11.78 2.29 10.44
N ILE A 222 10.51 2.39 10.02
CA ILE A 222 9.60 1.23 10.04
C ILE A 222 10.13 0.00 9.29
N ALA A 223 10.83 0.16 8.16
CA ALA A 223 11.40 -0.97 7.43
C ALA A 223 12.44 -1.74 8.27
N GLY A 224 13.31 -1.03 8.99
CA GLY A 224 14.31 -1.65 9.84
C GLY A 224 13.71 -2.25 11.11
N LEU A 225 12.70 -1.60 11.68
CA LEU A 225 11.91 -2.12 12.81
C LEU A 225 11.14 -3.39 12.42
N ALA A 226 10.55 -3.44 11.23
CA ALA A 226 9.83 -4.58 10.69
C ALA A 226 10.76 -5.75 10.37
N ALA A 227 11.92 -5.47 9.75
CA ALA A 227 12.96 -6.46 9.53
C ALA A 227 13.45 -7.05 10.87
N ALA A 228 13.78 -6.21 11.85
CA ALA A 228 14.18 -6.65 13.19
C ALA A 228 13.08 -7.49 13.87
N LYS A 229 11.81 -7.09 13.77
CA LYS A 229 10.69 -7.83 14.35
C LYS A 229 10.51 -9.21 13.70
N ALA A 230 10.63 -9.31 12.38
CA ALA A 230 10.55 -10.59 11.66
C ALA A 230 11.69 -11.55 12.05
N LEU A 231 12.90 -11.04 12.32
CA LEU A 231 14.01 -11.84 12.86
C LEU A 231 13.73 -12.31 14.29
N GLU A 232 13.25 -11.40 15.15
CA GLU A 232 12.89 -11.70 16.54
C GLU A 232 11.79 -12.76 16.63
N ASP A 233 10.79 -12.70 15.74
CA ASP A 233 9.71 -13.69 15.59
C ASP A 233 10.20 -15.04 15.06
N ALA A 234 11.20 -15.05 14.17
CA ALA A 234 11.93 -16.25 13.77
C ALA A 234 12.93 -16.74 14.84
N ASN A 235 12.92 -16.14 16.04
CA ASN A 235 13.82 -16.37 17.16
C ASN A 235 15.33 -16.18 16.83
N PHE A 236 15.62 -15.40 15.78
CA PHE A 236 16.99 -15.06 15.39
C PHE A 236 17.46 -13.81 16.14
N LYS A 237 18.48 -13.98 16.99
CA LYS A 237 18.97 -12.90 17.89
C LYS A 237 20.31 -12.29 17.51
N ASP A 238 21.07 -12.90 16.57
CA ASP A 238 22.38 -12.38 16.14
C ASP A 238 22.24 -11.34 15.03
N TYR A 239 21.58 -10.23 15.37
CA TYR A 239 21.53 -9.06 14.50
C TYR A 239 21.74 -7.77 15.30
N LEU A 240 22.07 -6.70 14.59
CA LEU A 240 22.22 -5.38 15.17
C LEU A 240 21.48 -4.32 14.35
N LEU A 241 20.48 -3.68 14.97
CA LEU A 241 19.78 -2.53 14.43
C LEU A 241 20.48 -1.23 14.83
N ILE A 242 20.89 -0.44 13.84
CA ILE A 242 21.69 0.77 14.00
C ILE A 242 20.90 1.98 13.52
N GLU A 243 20.74 2.99 14.38
CA GLU A 243 20.07 4.26 14.06
C GLU A 243 21.01 5.44 14.31
N ALA A 244 21.06 6.37 13.35
CA ALA A 244 21.94 7.52 13.39
C ALA A 244 21.42 8.63 14.33
N GLN A 245 20.11 8.66 14.57
CA GLN A 245 19.43 9.62 15.44
C GLN A 245 19.27 9.10 16.87
N SER A 246 18.79 9.96 17.76
CA SER A 246 18.49 9.63 19.16
C SER A 246 17.16 8.91 19.37
N GLU A 247 16.36 8.73 18.32
CA GLU A 247 14.99 8.22 18.35
C GLU A 247 14.74 7.28 17.16
N ILE A 248 13.79 6.35 17.32
CA ILE A 248 13.33 5.43 16.27
C ILE A 248 12.19 6.05 15.45
N GLY A 249 11.69 5.34 14.42
CA GLY A 249 10.54 5.75 13.60
C GLY A 249 10.93 6.52 12.34
N GLY A 250 11.99 7.32 12.38
CA GLY A 250 12.57 7.99 11.22
C GLY A 250 11.63 9.06 10.63
N ARG A 251 10.94 8.75 9.52
CA ARG A 251 9.97 9.65 8.86
C ARG A 251 8.55 9.57 9.44
N ILE A 252 8.39 8.83 10.53
CA ILE A 252 7.16 8.79 11.33
C ILE A 252 7.50 9.51 12.62
N GLN A 253 6.96 10.72 12.78
CA GLN A 253 7.30 11.61 13.88
C GLN A 253 6.04 12.28 14.40
N SER A 254 5.71 11.97 15.65
CA SER A 254 4.60 12.55 16.41
C SER A 254 5.17 13.54 17.42
N VAL A 255 4.62 14.75 17.49
CA VAL A 255 5.07 15.82 18.41
C VAL A 255 3.95 16.16 19.39
N PRO A 256 4.20 16.24 20.71
CA PRO A 256 3.18 16.65 21.68
C PRO A 256 2.62 18.04 21.38
N TRP A 257 1.30 18.18 21.33
CA TRP A 257 0.64 19.45 21.01
C TRP A 257 -0.66 19.63 21.79
N ASN A 258 -0.66 20.59 22.71
CA ASN A 258 -1.78 20.88 23.63
C ASN A 258 -2.12 19.65 24.49
N LYS A 259 -3.27 18.99 24.25
CA LYS A 259 -3.70 17.78 24.96
C LYS A 259 -3.56 16.49 24.13
N GLY A 260 -2.95 16.58 22.95
CA GLY A 260 -2.79 15.46 22.03
C GLY A 260 -1.44 15.52 21.31
N TRP A 261 -1.42 15.03 20.06
CA TRP A 261 -0.22 14.90 19.25
C TRP A 261 -0.48 15.41 17.84
N ILE A 262 0.51 16.04 17.21
CA ILE A 262 0.50 16.34 15.78
C ILE A 262 1.51 15.46 15.05
N GLU A 263 1.10 14.96 13.89
CA GLU A 263 1.94 14.12 13.04
C GLU A 263 2.79 15.02 12.13
N CYS A 264 4.05 15.23 12.48
CA CYS A 264 5.01 15.92 11.61
C CYS A 264 5.38 15.05 10.38
N GLY A 265 5.42 13.73 10.57
CA GLY A 265 5.75 12.76 9.51
C GLY A 265 4.52 12.19 8.79
N ALA A 266 4.63 10.91 8.43
CA ALA A 266 3.51 10.14 7.85
C ALA A 266 2.30 10.16 8.79
N GLN A 267 1.17 10.75 8.35
CA GLN A 267 -0.07 10.82 9.14
C GLN A 267 -1.16 9.84 8.67
N PHE A 268 -1.02 9.28 7.47
CA PHE A 268 -2.10 8.56 6.78
C PHE A 268 -1.98 7.04 6.76
N VAL A 269 -3.16 6.46 6.55
CA VAL A 269 -3.62 5.13 6.92
C VAL A 269 -4.74 4.74 5.93
N HIS A 270 -4.44 4.56 4.65
CA HIS A 270 -5.44 4.35 3.58
C HIS A 270 -5.86 2.85 3.54
N GLY A 271 -7.07 2.44 3.10
CA GLY A 271 -7.43 1.04 2.69
C GLY A 271 -7.07 -0.19 3.59
N ASP A 272 -7.96 -0.67 4.45
CA ASP A 272 -7.78 -1.56 5.63
C ASP A 272 -6.94 -2.88 5.63
N GLN A 273 -6.60 -3.55 4.52
CA GLN A 273 -6.16 -4.97 4.56
C GLN A 273 -4.67 -5.29 4.89
N SER A 274 -3.76 -4.32 5.06
CA SER A 274 -2.32 -4.62 5.21
C SER A 274 -1.95 -5.28 6.55
N GLN A 275 -0.84 -6.05 6.59
CA GLN A 275 -0.29 -6.58 7.85
C GLN A 275 -0.02 -5.47 8.87
N LEU A 276 0.49 -4.33 8.39
CA LEU A 276 0.78 -3.17 9.22
C LEU A 276 -0.49 -2.58 9.83
N ALA A 277 -1.62 -2.61 9.12
CA ALA A 277 -2.88 -2.09 9.62
C ALA A 277 -3.58 -3.02 10.60
N GLN A 278 -3.56 -4.33 10.33
CA GLN A 278 -4.07 -5.35 11.24
C GLN A 278 -3.39 -5.27 12.62
N LEU A 279 -2.08 -5.00 12.64
CA LEU A 279 -1.36 -4.69 13.88
C LEU A 279 -1.98 -3.52 14.66
N CYS A 280 -2.57 -2.53 13.99
CA CYS A 280 -2.87 -1.23 14.59
C CYS A 280 -4.33 -1.05 14.97
N TYR A 281 -5.22 -1.74 14.27
CA TYR A 281 -6.52 -2.13 14.83
C TYR A 281 -6.32 -2.94 16.12
N LYS A 282 -5.38 -3.89 16.16
CA LYS A 282 -5.11 -4.71 17.35
C LYS A 282 -4.56 -3.91 18.54
N HIS A 283 -3.92 -2.76 18.31
CA HIS A 283 -3.29 -1.94 19.36
C HIS A 283 -3.98 -0.58 19.59
N ASP A 284 -5.18 -0.36 19.03
CA ASP A 284 -5.98 0.87 19.18
C ASP A 284 -5.21 2.16 18.80
N LEU A 285 -4.44 2.08 17.71
CA LEU A 285 -3.55 3.17 17.25
C LEU A 285 -4.16 4.03 16.13
N LEU A 286 -5.42 3.78 15.76
CA LEU A 286 -6.10 4.40 14.64
C LEU A 286 -7.29 5.25 15.10
N SER A 287 -7.57 6.32 14.37
CA SER A 287 -8.70 7.22 14.64
C SER A 287 -9.70 7.16 13.48
N ASP A 288 -11.01 7.08 13.79
CA ASP A 288 -12.11 7.07 12.81
C ASP A 288 -12.29 8.41 12.03
N VAL A 289 -11.34 9.32 12.14
CA VAL A 289 -11.37 10.62 11.48
C VAL A 289 -10.99 10.46 10.02
N GLN A 290 -12.01 10.50 9.15
CA GLN A 290 -11.83 10.56 7.70
C GLN A 290 -10.88 11.71 7.29
N CYS A 291 -10.08 11.47 6.25
CA CYS A 291 -9.22 12.50 5.65
C CYS A 291 -10.06 13.73 5.23
N ARG A 292 -9.56 14.92 5.55
CA ARG A 292 -10.19 16.21 5.18
C ARG A 292 -9.23 17.14 4.43
N ASP A 293 -8.00 16.69 4.21
CA ASP A 293 -6.95 17.49 3.62
C ASP A 293 -7.33 17.88 2.19
N GLY A 294 -7.15 19.14 1.83
CA GLY A 294 -7.61 19.70 0.56
C GLY A 294 -9.12 19.95 0.46
N GLN A 295 -9.94 19.53 1.43
CA GLN A 295 -11.38 19.79 1.41
C GLN A 295 -11.73 21.15 2.04
N GLY A 296 -12.95 21.64 1.77
CA GLY A 296 -13.51 22.81 2.45
C GLY A 296 -13.79 23.97 1.53
N ILE A 297 -13.48 25.20 1.97
CA ILE A 297 -13.94 26.42 1.30
C ILE A 297 -12.85 26.89 0.32
N PHE A 298 -13.12 26.77 -0.98
CA PHE A 298 -12.30 27.31 -2.05
C PHE A 298 -12.51 28.82 -2.21
N ILE A 299 -11.42 29.61 -2.17
CA ILE A 299 -11.45 31.06 -2.06
C ILE A 299 -10.44 31.70 -3.02
N ARG A 300 -10.92 32.64 -3.83
CA ARG A 300 -10.11 33.43 -4.79
C ARG A 300 -9.42 34.60 -4.10
N ASN A 301 -8.37 35.16 -4.73
CA ASN A 301 -7.66 36.35 -4.19
C ASN A 301 -8.55 37.61 -3.99
N SER A 302 -9.73 37.64 -4.60
CA SER A 302 -10.75 38.67 -4.37
C SER A 302 -11.34 38.59 -2.96
N GLY A 303 -11.33 37.40 -2.34
CA GLY A 303 -12.04 37.04 -1.12
C GLY A 303 -13.41 36.38 -1.36
N CYS A 304 -13.76 36.08 -2.61
CA CYS A 304 -14.99 35.36 -2.95
C CYS A 304 -14.83 33.84 -2.74
N LYS A 305 -15.82 33.19 -2.10
CA LYS A 305 -16.00 31.73 -2.18
C LYS A 305 -16.30 31.34 -3.64
N VAL A 306 -15.79 30.19 -4.08
CA VAL A 306 -16.15 29.55 -5.35
C VAL A 306 -17.29 28.55 -5.16
N ASP A 307 -18.11 28.38 -6.20
CA ASP A 307 -19.18 27.38 -6.21
C ASP A 307 -18.62 25.96 -6.11
N GLU A 308 -19.29 25.10 -5.36
CA GLU A 308 -18.84 23.72 -5.09
C GLU A 308 -18.88 22.89 -6.37
N ALA A 309 -19.93 23.07 -7.19
CA ALA A 309 -20.09 22.36 -8.45
C ALA A 309 -18.95 22.62 -9.46
N LEU A 310 -18.32 23.80 -9.43
CA LEU A 310 -17.16 24.13 -10.28
C LEU A 310 -15.86 23.49 -9.79
N VAL A 311 -15.79 23.16 -8.50
CA VAL A 311 -14.68 22.42 -7.90
C VAL A 311 -14.83 20.95 -8.26
N GLU A 312 -15.98 20.36 -7.94
CA GLU A 312 -16.36 18.98 -8.29
C GLU A 312 -16.12 18.69 -9.79
N GLU A 313 -16.57 19.56 -10.70
CA GLU A 313 -16.37 19.39 -12.15
C GLU A 313 -14.90 19.28 -12.58
N ILE A 314 -13.99 20.03 -11.93
CA ILE A 314 -12.56 20.02 -12.27
C ILE A 314 -11.81 18.91 -11.53
N ASP A 315 -12.24 18.59 -10.31
CA ASP A 315 -11.73 17.44 -9.55
C ASP A 315 -12.07 16.13 -10.28
N ASP A 316 -13.32 15.96 -10.72
CA ASP A 316 -13.79 14.84 -11.54
C ASP A 316 -13.01 14.74 -12.86
N LEU A 317 -12.80 15.86 -13.58
CA LEU A 317 -12.00 15.88 -14.80
C LEU A 317 -10.58 15.36 -14.56
N ILE A 318 -9.96 15.76 -13.45
CA ILE A 318 -8.61 15.34 -13.08
C ILE A 318 -8.60 13.87 -12.66
N CYS A 319 -9.53 13.42 -11.81
CA CYS A 319 -9.67 12.01 -11.43
C CYS A 319 -9.82 11.10 -12.65
N ASN A 320 -10.79 11.37 -13.53
CA ASN A 320 -10.99 10.60 -14.77
C ASN A 320 -9.73 10.58 -15.67
N THR A 321 -9.04 11.72 -15.80
CA THR A 321 -7.80 11.81 -16.61
C THR A 321 -6.66 10.98 -16.00
N LEU A 322 -6.58 10.91 -14.67
CA LEU A 322 -5.57 10.13 -13.96
C LEU A 322 -5.90 8.63 -13.99
N GLU A 323 -7.17 8.24 -13.87
CA GLU A 323 -7.65 6.86 -14.06
C GLU A 323 -7.32 6.32 -15.47
N ASP A 324 -7.48 7.14 -16.51
CA ASP A 324 -7.04 6.81 -17.88
C ASP A 324 -5.52 6.61 -18.00
N CYS A 325 -4.72 7.24 -17.13
CA CYS A 325 -3.28 6.98 -17.04
C CYS A 325 -2.95 5.68 -16.30
N GLU A 326 -3.76 5.24 -15.33
CA GLU A 326 -3.58 3.94 -14.66
C GLU A 326 -3.84 2.77 -15.62
N ASP A 327 -4.84 2.92 -16.48
CA ASP A 327 -5.26 1.94 -17.49
C ASP A 327 -4.37 1.91 -18.75
N TYR A 328 -3.24 2.60 -18.75
CA TYR A 328 -2.32 2.77 -19.90
C TYR A 328 -1.96 1.45 -20.61
N GLN A 329 -1.84 0.34 -19.88
CA GLN A 329 -1.52 -0.97 -20.46
C GLN A 329 -2.70 -1.68 -21.15
N ASN A 330 -3.95 -1.30 -20.84
CA ASN A 330 -5.16 -1.98 -21.29
C ASN A 330 -5.88 -1.24 -22.43
N LYS A 331 -5.86 0.11 -22.44
CA LYS A 331 -6.70 0.92 -23.33
C LYS A 331 -6.10 1.26 -24.72
N ASN A 332 -4.85 0.85 -25.02
CA ASN A 332 -4.18 1.14 -26.31
C ASN A 332 -4.18 2.65 -26.69
N ILE A 333 -4.15 3.54 -25.70
CA ILE A 333 -4.22 4.99 -25.92
C ILE A 333 -2.87 5.50 -26.43
N GLU A 334 -2.85 6.13 -27.61
CA GLU A 334 -1.72 6.93 -28.08
C GLU A 334 -1.61 8.22 -27.23
N ILE A 335 -1.14 8.09 -25.98
CA ILE A 335 -0.78 9.25 -25.16
C ILE A 335 0.53 9.81 -25.73
N GLY A 336 0.43 10.79 -26.63
CA GLY A 336 1.56 11.54 -27.19
C GLY A 336 2.23 12.49 -26.20
N CYS A 337 2.25 12.15 -24.90
CA CYS A 337 2.72 12.98 -23.79
C CYS A 337 3.50 12.13 -22.78
N GLU A 338 4.75 12.51 -22.52
CA GLU A 338 5.69 11.73 -21.71
C GLU A 338 5.52 11.92 -20.19
N ASN A 339 4.71 12.90 -19.75
CA ASN A 339 4.55 13.28 -18.34
C ASN A 339 3.12 13.71 -17.97
N ILE A 340 2.81 13.66 -16.67
CA ILE A 340 1.47 13.89 -16.11
C ILE A 340 0.98 15.33 -16.30
N ASP A 341 1.86 16.33 -16.14
CA ASP A 341 1.52 17.74 -16.34
C ASP A 341 0.95 18.00 -17.75
N ALA A 342 1.60 17.45 -18.78
CA ALA A 342 1.17 17.59 -20.16
C ALA A 342 -0.20 16.92 -20.43
N VAL A 343 -0.45 15.73 -19.88
CA VAL A 343 -1.73 15.02 -20.03
C VAL A 343 -2.87 15.82 -19.38
N LEU A 344 -2.68 16.25 -18.12
CA LEU A 344 -3.68 17.03 -17.38
C LEU A 344 -4.00 18.36 -18.07
N ARG A 345 -2.97 19.08 -18.57
CA ARG A 345 -3.17 20.35 -19.29
C ARG A 345 -3.91 20.15 -20.62
N ASN A 346 -3.63 19.07 -21.34
CA ASN A 346 -4.33 18.75 -22.58
C ASN A 346 -5.81 18.39 -22.31
N SER A 347 -6.08 17.63 -21.25
CA SER A 347 -7.45 17.33 -20.80
C SER A 347 -8.22 18.60 -20.44
N LEU A 348 -7.66 19.49 -19.61
CA LEU A 348 -8.26 20.79 -19.30
C LEU A 348 -8.50 21.65 -20.56
N ASN A 349 -7.53 21.74 -21.46
CA ASN A 349 -7.68 22.54 -22.68
C ASN A 349 -8.82 22.00 -23.56
N LYS A 350 -8.91 20.68 -23.73
CA LYS A 350 -10.02 20.04 -24.45
C LYS A 350 -11.37 20.38 -23.80
N HIS A 351 -11.48 20.17 -22.50
CA HIS A 351 -12.69 20.47 -21.72
C HIS A 351 -13.14 21.93 -21.86
N LEU A 352 -12.21 22.89 -21.69
CA LEU A 352 -12.47 24.32 -21.86
C LEU A 352 -12.78 24.75 -23.31
N HIS A 353 -12.49 23.90 -24.31
CA HIS A 353 -12.87 24.11 -25.70
C HIS A 353 -14.26 23.55 -26.03
N GLU A 354 -14.63 22.42 -25.42
CA GLU A 354 -15.93 21.77 -25.57
C GLU A 354 -17.04 22.55 -24.81
N GLU A 355 -16.72 23.07 -23.62
CA GLU A 355 -17.65 23.86 -22.80
C GLU A 355 -17.83 25.32 -23.27
N ASN A 356 -19.09 25.75 -23.45
CA ASN A 356 -19.43 27.12 -23.88
C ASN A 356 -19.48 28.14 -22.72
N ASP A 357 -18.49 28.05 -21.83
CA ASP A 357 -18.39 28.87 -20.64
C ASP A 357 -18.10 30.36 -20.90
N SER A 358 -18.62 31.21 -19.99
CA SER A 358 -18.17 32.60 -19.92
C SER A 358 -16.68 32.70 -19.51
N LEU A 359 -16.00 33.76 -19.96
CA LEU A 359 -14.59 34.00 -19.63
C LEU A 359 -14.30 34.01 -18.12
N VAL A 360 -15.27 34.42 -17.30
CA VAL A 360 -15.15 34.42 -15.83
C VAL A 360 -15.11 32.99 -15.29
N ILE A 361 -16.01 32.11 -15.76
CA ILE A 361 -16.05 30.71 -15.36
C ILE A 361 -14.80 29.97 -15.86
N ARG A 362 -14.39 30.17 -17.12
CA ARG A 362 -13.13 29.61 -17.66
C ARG A 362 -11.91 30.04 -16.83
N THR A 363 -11.89 31.29 -16.33
CA THR A 363 -10.82 31.74 -15.43
C THR A 363 -10.86 30.98 -14.11
N ILE A 364 -12.05 30.81 -13.50
CA ILE A 364 -12.20 30.08 -12.23
C ILE A 364 -11.77 28.62 -12.37
N LYS A 365 -12.23 27.91 -13.42
CA LYS A 365 -11.86 26.51 -13.71
C LYS A 365 -10.34 26.32 -13.79
N LYS A 366 -9.62 27.25 -14.43
CA LYS A 366 -8.15 27.26 -14.46
C LYS A 366 -7.49 27.54 -13.12
N GLU A 367 -8.07 28.39 -12.27
CA GLU A 367 -7.54 28.65 -10.92
C GLU A 367 -7.72 27.43 -10.01
N ILE A 368 -8.83 26.69 -10.14
CA ILE A 368 -9.07 25.39 -9.47
C ILE A 368 -8.08 24.34 -9.98
N PHE A 369 -7.90 24.24 -11.30
CA PHE A 369 -6.90 23.34 -11.88
C PHE A 369 -5.48 23.63 -11.37
N ASP A 370 -5.06 24.91 -11.28
CA ASP A 370 -3.77 25.29 -10.68
C ASP A 370 -3.65 24.86 -9.20
N TRP A 371 -4.74 24.88 -8.45
CA TRP A 371 -4.78 24.35 -7.09
C TRP A 371 -4.57 22.83 -7.07
N ASN A 372 -5.26 22.09 -7.93
CA ASN A 372 -5.10 20.63 -8.04
C ASN A 372 -3.69 20.22 -8.50
N ILE A 373 -3.09 20.94 -9.45
CA ILE A 373 -1.71 20.69 -9.88
C ILE A 373 -0.72 20.83 -8.70
N ARG A 374 -0.92 21.82 -7.83
CA ARG A 374 -0.11 21.99 -6.61
C ARG A 374 -0.42 20.93 -5.56
N PHE A 375 -1.68 20.53 -5.43
CA PHE A 375 -2.09 19.46 -4.51
C PHE A 375 -1.46 18.12 -4.89
N LEU A 376 -1.52 17.73 -6.17
CA LEU A 376 -0.87 16.53 -6.70
C LEU A 376 0.65 16.57 -6.54
N ALA A 377 1.29 17.75 -6.72
CA ALA A 377 2.73 17.91 -6.54
C ALA A 377 3.16 17.77 -5.06
N ILE A 378 2.30 18.21 -4.12
CA ILE A 378 2.45 17.94 -2.69
C ILE A 378 2.28 16.44 -2.42
N ASP A 379 1.20 15.82 -2.88
CA ASP A 379 0.87 14.42 -2.59
C ASP A 379 1.91 13.43 -3.14
N ASN A 380 2.54 13.76 -4.27
CA ASN A 380 3.63 12.97 -4.86
C ASN A 380 5.03 13.40 -4.38
N ALA A 381 5.13 14.44 -3.55
CA ALA A 381 6.37 15.12 -3.18
C ALA A 381 7.36 15.26 -4.35
N CYS A 382 6.90 15.83 -5.47
CA CYS A 382 7.75 16.21 -6.59
C CYS A 382 7.96 17.73 -6.65
N PHE A 383 8.90 18.19 -7.46
CA PHE A 383 9.07 19.63 -7.68
C PHE A 383 7.98 20.17 -8.62
N SER A 384 7.60 19.38 -9.62
CA SER A 384 6.54 19.66 -10.59
C SER A 384 6.04 18.37 -11.25
N LEU A 385 4.81 18.37 -11.79
CA LEU A 385 4.18 17.16 -12.35
C LEU A 385 4.76 16.70 -13.70
N ASP A 386 5.63 17.50 -14.32
CA ASP A 386 6.37 17.13 -15.53
C ASP A 386 7.53 16.17 -15.23
N GLU A 387 7.95 16.08 -13.96
CA GLU A 387 8.89 15.04 -13.48
C GLU A 387 8.23 13.65 -13.47
N LEU A 388 6.89 13.58 -13.32
CA LEU A 388 6.17 12.33 -13.04
C LEU A 388 5.84 11.54 -14.32
N SER A 389 6.12 10.23 -14.26
CA SER A 389 5.85 9.27 -15.34
C SER A 389 4.35 9.03 -15.55
N THR A 390 3.89 9.13 -16.80
CA THR A 390 2.55 8.65 -17.21
C THR A 390 2.46 7.13 -17.21
N LYS A 391 3.48 6.46 -17.77
CA LYS A 391 3.56 5.00 -17.94
C LYS A 391 3.55 4.20 -16.62
N TYR A 392 3.98 4.83 -15.53
CA TYR A 392 3.99 4.21 -14.20
C TYR A 392 3.00 4.85 -13.21
N TRP A 393 2.10 5.72 -13.70
CA TRP A 393 0.97 6.21 -12.92
C TRP A 393 0.03 5.05 -12.50
N GLY A 394 -0.71 5.21 -11.41
CA GLY A 394 -1.60 4.16 -10.86
C GLY A 394 -0.94 2.89 -10.32
N LYS A 395 0.38 2.73 -10.47
CA LYS A 395 1.12 1.65 -9.82
C LYS A 395 1.21 1.84 -8.31
N PHE A 396 1.11 3.09 -7.86
CA PHE A 396 0.89 3.43 -6.46
C PHE A 396 -0.54 3.05 -6.06
N LYS A 397 -0.68 2.06 -5.19
CA LYS A 397 -1.92 1.80 -4.44
C LYS A 397 -1.68 2.19 -2.98
N ALA A 398 -2.71 2.45 -2.18
CA ALA A 398 -2.52 3.01 -0.84
C ALA A 398 -3.21 2.17 0.25
N LEU A 399 -2.41 1.65 1.19
CA LEU A 399 -2.82 0.81 2.35
C LEU A 399 -2.25 1.34 3.74
N PRO A 400 -2.55 0.76 4.94
CA PRO A 400 -2.51 1.51 6.23
C PRO A 400 -1.37 1.20 7.25
N LYS A 401 -1.28 2.03 8.31
CA LYS A 401 -0.22 2.32 9.36
C LYS A 401 -0.59 1.75 10.76
N LEU A 402 0.21 1.79 11.86
CA LEU A 402 1.61 1.39 12.15
C LEU A 402 1.88 1.11 13.67
N ILE A 403 2.76 0.14 14.00
CA ILE A 403 3.21 -0.22 15.36
C ILE A 403 4.70 0.06 15.64
N ALA A 404 5.03 0.34 16.91
CA ALA A 404 6.33 0.00 17.51
C ALA A 404 6.24 -0.15 19.04
N ASP A 405 6.33 -1.38 19.59
CA ASP A 405 6.36 -1.59 21.07
C ASP A 405 7.06 -2.90 21.56
N SER A 406 7.61 -3.73 20.66
CA SER A 406 7.99 -5.14 20.99
C SER A 406 9.43 -5.55 20.70
N LEU A 407 10.36 -4.61 20.47
CA LEU A 407 11.76 -4.95 20.17
C LEU A 407 12.63 -5.05 21.43
N GLY A 408 13.49 -6.08 21.48
CA GLY A 408 14.50 -6.25 22.51
C GLY A 408 15.53 -5.12 22.50
N LYS A 409 15.70 -4.43 23.65
CA LYS A 409 16.57 -3.25 23.76
C LYS A 409 18.06 -3.53 23.58
N GLU A 410 18.47 -4.80 23.59
CA GLU A 410 19.88 -5.22 23.52
C GLU A 410 20.45 -5.11 22.09
N ASN A 411 19.61 -5.32 21.07
CA ASN A 411 20.00 -5.32 19.66
C ASN A 411 19.84 -3.95 18.96
N LEU A 412 19.49 -2.88 19.69
CA LEU A 412 19.29 -1.53 19.14
C LEU A 412 20.40 -0.56 19.59
N ARG A 413 21.07 0.10 18.63
CA ARG A 413 22.05 1.16 18.88
C ARG A 413 21.62 2.48 18.24
N LEU A 414 21.14 3.40 19.06
CA LEU A 414 20.84 4.79 18.69
C LEU A 414 22.12 5.65 18.63
N ASN A 415 22.01 6.87 18.10
CA ASN A 415 23.10 7.85 17.96
C ASN A 415 24.37 7.31 17.25
N THR A 416 24.21 6.31 16.38
CA THR A 416 25.29 5.57 15.74
C THR A 416 25.12 5.64 14.23
N SER A 417 25.85 6.53 13.54
CA SER A 417 25.77 6.65 12.09
C SER A 417 26.82 5.75 11.41
N VAL A 418 26.40 5.02 10.38
CA VAL A 418 27.31 4.26 9.50
C VAL A 418 27.93 5.23 8.50
N GLU A 419 29.26 5.25 8.43
CA GLU A 419 30.04 6.15 7.59
C GLU A 419 30.46 5.48 6.27
N SER A 420 30.80 4.19 6.33
CA SER A 420 31.10 3.38 5.14
C SER A 420 30.88 1.90 5.40
N ILE A 421 30.47 1.17 4.37
CA ILE A 421 30.37 -0.27 4.28
C ILE A 421 31.47 -0.75 3.33
N LYS A 422 32.47 -1.44 3.87
CA LYS A 422 33.45 -2.17 3.06
C LYS A 422 32.96 -3.59 2.83
N TRP A 423 32.98 -4.03 1.58
CA TRP A 423 32.52 -5.34 1.15
C TRP A 423 33.40 -5.83 0.01
N GLU A 424 33.49 -7.14 -0.21
CA GLU A 424 34.07 -7.70 -1.42
C GLU A 424 33.19 -8.84 -1.91
N GLN A 425 32.96 -8.90 -3.23
CA GLN A 425 32.07 -9.90 -3.82
C GLN A 425 32.75 -11.28 -4.00
N ASN A 426 34.09 -11.27 -4.05
CA ASN A 426 34.92 -12.43 -4.44
C ASN A 426 35.93 -12.85 -3.34
N ASP A 427 35.92 -12.22 -2.15
CA ASP A 427 36.78 -12.64 -1.03
C ASP A 427 35.98 -13.52 -0.06
N PHE A 428 36.17 -14.83 -0.21
CA PHE A 428 35.42 -15.90 0.45
C PHE A 428 35.57 -15.97 1.98
N ASN A 429 36.38 -15.12 2.62
CA ASN A 429 36.55 -15.13 4.07
C ASN A 429 36.43 -13.74 4.73
N SER A 430 36.18 -12.68 3.96
CA SER A 430 36.12 -11.30 4.48
C SER A 430 34.69 -10.88 4.85
N PRO A 431 34.39 -10.65 6.14
CA PRO A 431 33.10 -10.10 6.54
C PRO A 431 32.95 -8.64 6.07
N LEU A 432 31.70 -8.20 5.88
CA LEU A 432 31.34 -6.79 5.74
C LEU A 432 31.92 -5.99 6.90
N ILE A 433 32.66 -4.91 6.60
CA ILE A 433 33.23 -4.02 7.61
C ILE A 433 32.50 -2.67 7.57
N LEU A 434 31.59 -2.47 8.50
CA LEU A 434 30.91 -1.21 8.70
C LEU A 434 31.73 -0.33 9.65
N ASN A 435 32.13 0.85 9.19
CA ASN A 435 32.72 1.89 10.04
C ASN A 435 31.60 2.79 10.56
N VAL A 436 31.58 3.04 11.88
CA VAL A 436 30.58 3.89 12.54
C VAL A 436 31.23 5.03 13.33
N SER A 437 30.48 6.12 13.51
CA SER A 437 30.93 7.44 13.99
C SER A 437 31.64 7.54 15.35
N ASN A 438 31.73 6.44 16.10
CA ASN A 438 32.41 6.35 17.39
C ASN A 438 33.75 5.60 17.31
N ASN A 439 34.36 5.51 16.12
CA ASN A 439 35.55 4.68 15.83
C ASN A 439 35.36 3.19 16.17
N THR A 440 34.13 2.68 16.13
CA THR A 440 33.88 1.23 16.18
C THR A 440 33.85 0.67 14.76
N ARG A 441 34.34 -0.56 14.58
CA ARG A 441 34.10 -1.38 13.39
C ARG A 441 33.14 -2.50 13.73
N ILE A 442 32.19 -2.74 12.86
CA ILE A 442 31.22 -3.82 13.00
C ILE A 442 31.45 -4.78 11.83
N LEU A 443 31.80 -6.02 12.17
CA LEU A 443 31.97 -7.13 11.23
C LEU A 443 30.63 -7.85 11.09
N ALA A 444 30.14 -8.02 9.87
CA ALA A 444 28.88 -8.69 9.58
C ALA A 444 29.00 -9.66 8.39
N ASP A 445 28.11 -10.65 8.34
CA ASP A 445 28.02 -11.58 7.21
C ASP A 445 26.96 -11.09 6.19
N CYS A 446 25.99 -10.25 6.62
CA CYS A 446 25.00 -9.57 5.77
C CYS A 446 24.66 -8.15 6.28
N VAL A 447 24.16 -7.27 5.40
CA VAL A 447 23.58 -5.96 5.77
C VAL A 447 22.27 -5.65 5.04
N ILE A 448 21.23 -5.28 5.80
CA ILE A 448 19.98 -4.69 5.29
C ILE A 448 20.03 -3.17 5.47
N ILE A 449 19.81 -2.44 4.38
CA ILE A 449 19.92 -0.99 4.31
C ILE A 449 18.53 -0.40 4.16
N THR A 450 18.11 0.41 5.15
CA THR A 450 16.79 1.09 5.18
C THR A 450 16.88 2.62 5.16
N CYS A 451 18.08 3.14 4.85
CA CYS A 451 18.32 4.55 4.62
C CYS A 451 17.32 5.14 3.62
N SER A 452 16.90 6.39 3.84
CA SER A 452 16.08 7.11 2.87
C SER A 452 16.80 7.23 1.52
N LEU A 453 16.04 7.25 0.43
CA LEU A 453 16.61 7.45 -0.90
C LEU A 453 17.32 8.81 -1.02
N GLY A 454 16.86 9.86 -0.32
CA GLY A 454 17.59 11.14 -0.23
C GLY A 454 18.98 11.00 0.39
N TYR A 455 19.10 10.28 1.52
CA TYR A 455 20.40 10.01 2.13
C TYR A 455 21.30 9.19 1.19
N LEU A 456 20.74 8.17 0.53
CA LEU A 456 21.48 7.37 -0.46
C LEU A 456 21.95 8.24 -1.63
N LYS A 457 21.11 9.11 -2.21
CA LYS A 457 21.48 10.01 -3.32
C LYS A 457 22.69 10.89 -2.99
N GLU A 458 22.78 11.40 -1.77
CA GLU A 458 23.91 12.22 -1.32
C GLU A 458 25.17 11.37 -1.02
N ASN A 459 25.01 10.18 -0.42
CA ASN A 459 26.12 9.47 0.22
C ASN A 459 26.56 8.15 -0.47
N TYR A 460 25.81 7.59 -1.42
CA TYR A 460 26.12 6.23 -1.95
C TYR A 460 27.51 6.11 -2.60
N LYS A 461 28.03 7.22 -3.15
CA LYS A 461 29.36 7.25 -3.81
C LYS A 461 30.53 7.10 -2.84
N THR A 462 30.32 7.35 -1.54
CA THR A 462 31.32 7.26 -0.48
C THR A 462 30.98 6.19 0.57
N MET A 463 29.69 5.89 0.73
CA MET A 463 29.18 4.91 1.68
C MET A 463 29.53 3.46 1.30
N PHE A 464 29.70 3.13 0.01
CA PHE A 464 29.99 1.76 -0.44
C PHE A 464 31.40 1.65 -1.01
N ILE A 465 32.18 0.69 -0.50
CA ILE A 465 33.57 0.43 -0.90
C ILE A 465 33.73 -1.07 -1.17
N PRO A 466 33.85 -1.53 -2.43
CA PRO A 466 33.81 -0.75 -3.67
C PRO A 466 32.40 -0.20 -3.97
N SER A 467 32.29 0.63 -5.00
CA SER A 467 31.02 1.18 -5.46
C SER A 467 29.98 0.11 -5.77
N LEU A 468 28.70 0.43 -5.55
CA LEU A 468 27.58 -0.43 -5.91
C LEU A 468 27.57 -0.76 -7.42
N PRO A 469 27.06 -1.95 -7.83
CA PRO A 469 26.87 -2.27 -9.24
C PRO A 469 26.01 -1.23 -9.96
N ASN A 470 26.23 -1.07 -11.27
CA ASN A 470 25.64 0.02 -12.06
C ASN A 470 24.11 0.13 -11.94
N LEU A 471 23.40 -1.01 -11.89
CA LEU A 471 21.94 -1.04 -11.73
C LEU A 471 21.46 -0.30 -10.46
N PHE A 472 22.13 -0.50 -9.33
CA PHE A 472 21.79 0.14 -8.06
C PHE A 472 22.12 1.63 -8.06
N SER A 473 23.28 1.99 -8.64
CA SER A 473 23.68 3.38 -8.82
C SER A 473 22.67 4.14 -9.70
N GLN A 474 22.26 3.53 -10.83
CA GLN A 474 21.22 4.07 -11.71
C GLN A 474 19.86 4.15 -11.02
N ALA A 475 19.47 3.15 -10.22
CA ALA A 475 18.22 3.18 -9.46
C ALA A 475 18.20 4.34 -8.45
N ILE A 476 19.28 4.53 -7.69
CA ILE A 476 19.44 5.64 -6.74
C ILE A 476 19.41 6.99 -7.46
N GLU A 477 20.02 7.11 -8.65
CA GLU A 477 20.05 8.38 -9.39
C GLU A 477 18.75 8.69 -10.17
N CYS A 478 18.01 7.69 -10.65
CA CYS A 478 16.81 7.88 -11.48
C CYS A 478 15.50 7.99 -10.68
N LEU A 479 15.33 7.21 -9.60
CA LEU A 479 14.16 7.35 -8.73
C LEU A 479 14.10 8.77 -8.17
N GLY A 480 12.91 9.37 -8.15
CA GLY A 480 12.71 10.70 -7.59
C GLY A 480 12.75 10.67 -6.06
N PHE A 481 13.15 11.78 -5.45
CA PHE A 481 13.05 11.97 -4.01
C PHE A 481 12.91 13.47 -3.74
N GLY A 482 11.70 13.92 -3.45
CA GLY A 482 11.42 15.34 -3.26
C GLY A 482 11.03 15.67 -1.83
N LEU A 483 10.42 16.84 -1.67
CA LEU A 483 10.23 17.48 -0.38
C LEU A 483 8.84 18.11 -0.29
N ILE A 484 8.16 17.77 0.80
CA ILE A 484 7.02 18.50 1.32
C ILE A 484 7.22 18.80 2.80
N ASN A 485 6.67 19.92 3.24
CA ASN A 485 6.68 20.33 4.64
C ASN A 485 5.28 20.70 5.12
N LYS A 486 5.02 20.43 6.40
CA LYS A 486 3.80 20.83 7.11
C LYS A 486 4.08 22.09 7.92
N VAL A 487 3.09 22.96 7.99
CA VAL A 487 3.08 24.17 8.81
C VAL A 487 1.82 24.15 9.68
N PHE A 488 2.01 24.04 11.00
CA PHE A 488 0.93 24.05 11.97
C PHE A 488 0.79 25.44 12.58
N LEU A 489 -0.41 26.02 12.49
CA LEU A 489 -0.73 27.37 12.98
C LEU A 489 -1.76 27.28 14.11
N ASP A 490 -1.37 27.65 15.32
CA ASP A 490 -2.22 27.59 16.52
C ASP A 490 -2.68 28.99 16.93
N PHE A 491 -3.98 29.24 16.81
CA PHE A 491 -4.66 30.46 17.24
C PHE A 491 -5.18 30.36 18.69
N GLY A 492 -5.14 29.16 19.29
CA GLY A 492 -5.65 28.77 20.59
C GLY A 492 -7.18 28.79 20.75
N ILE A 493 -7.91 29.49 19.88
CA ILE A 493 -9.38 29.44 19.75
C ILE A 493 -9.68 29.59 18.25
N SER A 494 -10.60 28.77 17.73
CA SER A 494 -11.06 28.87 16.33
C SER A 494 -11.82 30.18 16.09
N TRP A 495 -11.38 30.97 15.09
CA TRP A 495 -12.11 32.15 14.60
C TRP A 495 -13.07 31.82 13.42
N TRP A 496 -13.09 30.56 12.99
CA TRP A 496 -13.98 30.02 11.95
C TRP A 496 -15.23 29.37 12.53
N LYS A 497 -16.19 29.00 11.67
CA LYS A 497 -17.44 28.34 12.09
C LYS A 497 -17.20 26.88 12.48
N PRO A 498 -18.01 26.30 13.39
CA PRO A 498 -18.06 24.84 13.57
C PRO A 498 -18.23 24.10 12.23
N ASN A 499 -17.69 22.89 12.13
CA ASN A 499 -17.70 22.03 10.94
C ASN A 499 -16.98 22.59 9.70
N THR A 500 -16.26 23.71 9.78
CA THR A 500 -15.32 24.12 8.72
C THR A 500 -14.25 23.03 8.55
N LYS A 501 -14.10 22.50 7.32
CA LYS A 501 -13.07 21.50 6.99
C LYS A 501 -11.70 22.12 6.73
N GLY A 502 -11.66 23.24 6.02
CA GLY A 502 -10.44 23.90 5.57
C GLY A 502 -10.71 25.13 4.70
N PHE A 503 -9.65 25.82 4.29
CA PHE A 503 -9.63 27.01 3.46
C PHE A 503 -8.63 26.82 2.31
N GLN A 504 -9.13 26.60 1.10
CA GLN A 504 -8.31 26.31 -0.09
C GLN A 504 -8.11 27.56 -0.93
N LEU A 505 -6.86 27.87 -1.29
CA LEU A 505 -6.45 29.17 -1.81
C LEU A 505 -6.17 29.12 -3.32
N LEU A 506 -7.06 29.75 -4.08
CA LEU A 506 -7.02 29.83 -5.54
C LEU A 506 -6.21 31.04 -6.00
N TRP A 507 -5.03 30.76 -6.53
CA TRP A 507 -4.15 31.76 -7.14
C TRP A 507 -4.63 32.08 -8.56
N LYS A 508 -4.61 33.37 -8.91
CA LYS A 508 -4.98 33.81 -10.26
C LYS A 508 -4.01 33.26 -11.31
N GLU A 509 -4.52 32.80 -12.45
CA GLU A 509 -3.74 32.32 -13.59
C GLU A 509 -2.54 33.25 -13.90
N GLY A 510 -1.35 32.65 -14.03
CA GLY A 510 -0.10 33.35 -14.34
C GLY A 510 0.53 34.15 -13.19
N VAL A 511 -0.09 34.19 -12.00
CA VAL A 511 0.44 34.92 -10.83
C VAL A 511 1.30 33.98 -9.97
N PHE A 512 2.61 33.95 -10.26
CA PHE A 512 3.60 33.16 -9.50
C PHE A 512 4.20 33.92 -8.30
N CYS A 513 3.97 35.23 -8.22
CA CYS A 513 4.35 36.05 -7.07
C CYS A 513 3.36 37.19 -6.85
N ASN A 514 3.17 37.57 -5.60
CA ASN A 514 2.44 38.78 -5.21
C ASN A 514 3.40 39.63 -4.38
N LYS A 515 3.60 40.90 -4.75
CA LYS A 515 4.56 41.80 -4.06
C LYS A 515 4.27 41.98 -2.56
N ASN A 516 3.05 41.66 -2.12
CA ASN A 516 2.59 41.80 -0.75
C ASN A 516 2.53 40.47 0.02
N LEU A 517 2.97 39.34 -0.57
CA LEU A 517 2.97 38.02 0.05
C LEU A 517 4.36 37.36 -0.11
N ALA A 518 4.77 36.54 0.85
CA ALA A 518 6.03 35.82 0.77
C ALA A 518 5.99 34.77 -0.37
N VAL A 519 7.08 34.66 -1.12
CA VAL A 519 7.12 33.87 -2.37
C VAL A 519 6.76 32.39 -2.15
N TRP A 520 7.16 31.80 -1.02
CA TRP A 520 6.90 30.40 -0.71
C TRP A 520 5.40 30.07 -0.55
N THR A 521 4.57 31.07 -0.21
CA THR A 521 3.12 30.89 -0.03
C THR A 521 2.37 30.51 -1.31
N ARG A 522 3.02 30.66 -2.48
CA ARG A 522 2.50 30.19 -3.77
C ARG A 522 2.32 28.67 -3.82
N ASP A 523 3.25 27.96 -3.17
CA ASP A 523 3.36 26.49 -3.22
C ASP A 523 2.63 25.82 -2.03
N LEU A 524 1.77 26.59 -1.35
CA LEU A 524 0.82 26.12 -0.33
C LEU A 524 -0.60 26.12 -0.93
N THR A 525 -1.26 24.96 -0.88
CA THR A 525 -2.62 24.75 -1.42
C THR A 525 -3.68 25.47 -0.59
N GLY A 526 -3.59 25.35 0.73
CA GLY A 526 -4.52 25.95 1.67
C GLY A 526 -4.20 25.57 3.11
N PHE A 527 -5.22 25.68 3.95
CA PHE A 527 -5.14 25.35 5.36
C PHE A 527 -6.32 24.50 5.80
N ASP A 528 -6.04 23.27 6.21
CA ASP A 528 -7.01 22.31 6.71
C ASP A 528 -7.20 22.49 8.22
N VAL A 529 -8.44 22.36 8.71
CA VAL A 529 -8.75 22.47 10.14
C VAL A 529 -8.37 21.15 10.80
N LEU A 530 -7.36 21.19 11.65
CA LEU A 530 -6.82 19.96 12.24
C LEU A 530 -7.85 19.33 13.20
N PRO A 531 -8.33 18.11 12.95
CA PRO A 531 -9.33 17.46 13.78
C PRO A 531 -8.84 17.28 15.22
N ASN A 532 -9.74 17.35 16.20
CA ASN A 532 -9.44 17.21 17.64
C ASN A 532 -8.48 18.27 18.24
N HIS A 533 -8.02 19.26 17.45
CA HIS A 533 -7.16 20.36 17.91
C HIS A 533 -7.86 21.73 17.71
N GLU A 534 -8.49 22.24 18.76
CA GLU A 534 -9.19 23.53 18.71
C GLU A 534 -8.26 24.67 18.27
N GLY A 535 -8.69 25.44 17.27
CA GLY A 535 -7.97 26.61 16.81
C GLY A 535 -6.65 26.30 16.11
N VAL A 536 -6.44 25.08 15.61
CA VAL A 536 -5.24 24.71 14.84
C VAL A 536 -5.57 24.53 13.35
N LEU A 537 -4.74 25.12 12.50
CA LEU A 537 -4.72 24.88 11.05
C LEU A 537 -3.45 24.14 10.64
N LEU A 538 -3.55 23.23 9.68
CA LEU A 538 -2.45 22.55 9.00
C LEU A 538 -2.36 23.09 7.57
N GLY A 539 -1.21 23.67 7.19
CA GLY A 539 -0.88 24.02 5.82
C GLY A 539 0.16 23.05 5.26
N TRP A 540 -0.09 22.52 4.07
CA TRP A 540 0.88 21.72 3.31
C TRP A 540 1.65 22.61 2.33
N VAL A 541 2.96 22.40 2.23
CA VAL A 541 3.87 23.16 1.35
C VAL A 541 4.67 22.19 0.49
N GLY A 542 4.58 22.34 -0.83
CA GLY A 542 5.33 21.54 -1.81
C GLY A 542 6.32 22.36 -2.62
N GLY A 543 6.80 21.77 -3.73
CA GLY A 543 7.59 22.45 -4.75
C GLY A 543 8.77 23.26 -4.19
N ARG A 544 8.92 24.50 -4.67
CA ARG A 544 10.00 25.39 -4.24
C ARG A 544 9.80 25.92 -2.81
N GLY A 545 8.55 26.20 -2.43
CA GLY A 545 8.18 26.69 -1.11
C GLY A 545 8.60 25.75 0.00
N ALA A 546 8.57 24.42 -0.23
CA ALA A 546 8.99 23.43 0.73
C ALA A 546 10.49 23.53 1.10
N TYR A 547 11.35 23.98 0.18
CA TYR A 547 12.76 24.26 0.47
C TYR A 547 12.96 25.62 1.15
N ILE A 548 12.17 26.64 0.76
CA ILE A 548 12.25 27.98 1.34
C ILE A 548 11.79 27.95 2.80
N VAL A 549 10.69 27.26 3.12
CA VAL A 549 10.10 27.26 4.46
C VAL A 549 11.05 26.67 5.51
N GLU A 550 11.95 25.74 5.15
CA GLU A 550 12.97 25.23 6.08
C GLU A 550 13.99 26.30 6.51
N THR A 551 14.25 27.32 5.68
CA THR A 551 15.26 28.37 5.96
C THR A 551 14.71 29.58 6.72
N LEU A 552 13.39 29.68 6.88
CA LEU A 552 12.71 30.75 7.63
C LEU A 552 12.61 30.39 9.12
N SER A 553 12.27 31.35 9.98
CA SER A 553 11.89 31.07 11.37
C SER A 553 10.38 30.86 11.52
N GLU A 554 9.97 30.21 12.60
CA GLU A 554 8.57 30.01 12.99
C GLU A 554 7.80 31.34 13.06
N GLU A 555 8.43 32.41 13.55
CA GLU A 555 7.83 33.76 13.61
C GLU A 555 7.62 34.35 12.21
N GLN A 556 8.60 34.21 11.31
CA GLN A 556 8.45 34.71 9.95
C GLN A 556 7.35 33.95 9.20
N ILE A 557 7.27 32.64 9.37
CA ILE A 557 6.22 31.80 8.78
C ILE A 557 4.85 32.19 9.34
N ALA A 558 4.73 32.42 10.65
CA ALA A 558 3.49 32.91 11.25
C ALA A 558 3.06 34.25 10.64
N ILE A 559 3.99 35.21 10.47
CA ILE A 559 3.72 36.51 9.84
C ILE A 559 3.27 36.33 8.37
N ASP A 560 3.96 35.49 7.61
CA ASP A 560 3.65 35.22 6.20
C ASP A 560 2.27 34.57 6.05
N CYS A 561 1.96 33.57 6.89
CA CYS A 561 0.65 32.92 6.94
C CYS A 561 -0.46 33.86 7.41
N GLU A 562 -0.23 34.72 8.40
CA GLU A 562 -1.19 35.74 8.82
C GLU A 562 -1.52 36.71 7.67
N ASN A 563 -0.49 37.16 6.94
CA ASN A 563 -0.67 38.05 5.80
C ASN A 563 -1.42 37.37 4.65
N LEU A 564 -1.11 36.10 4.36
CA LEU A 564 -1.81 35.27 3.38
C LEU A 564 -3.29 35.07 3.75
N LEU A 565 -3.57 34.65 4.99
CA LEU A 565 -4.92 34.45 5.49
C LEU A 565 -5.71 35.78 5.46
N LYS A 566 -5.14 36.90 5.92
CA LYS A 566 -5.80 38.22 5.85
C LYS A 566 -6.03 38.70 4.42
N HIS A 567 -5.16 38.32 3.49
CA HIS A 567 -5.30 38.67 2.08
C HIS A 567 -6.46 37.94 1.40
N TYR A 568 -6.62 36.64 1.64
CA TYR A 568 -7.71 35.84 1.04
C TYR A 568 -9.01 35.94 1.85
N LEU A 569 -8.96 35.78 3.17
CA LEU A 569 -10.13 35.64 4.04
C LEU A 569 -10.66 36.99 4.54
N LYS A 570 -10.83 37.97 3.64
CA LYS A 570 -11.20 39.36 3.98
C LYS A 570 -12.49 39.51 4.79
N CYS A 571 -13.40 38.53 4.71
CA CYS A 571 -14.65 38.48 5.46
C CYS A 571 -14.49 37.95 6.91
N TYR A 572 -13.31 37.49 7.30
CA TYR A 572 -13.04 36.88 8.60
C TYR A 572 -12.19 37.79 9.49
N LYS A 573 -12.56 37.87 10.78
CA LYS A 573 -11.74 38.54 11.80
C LYS A 573 -10.70 37.56 12.34
N ILE A 574 -9.65 37.33 11.57
CA ILE A 574 -8.55 36.42 11.92
C ILE A 574 -7.84 36.92 13.18
N SER A 575 -7.71 36.04 14.18
CA SER A 575 -6.89 36.29 15.37
C SER A 575 -5.40 36.12 15.05
N PRO A 576 -4.48 36.75 15.81
CA PRO A 576 -3.05 36.47 15.67
C PRO A 576 -2.71 35.01 15.95
N ILE A 577 -1.68 34.50 15.29
CA ILE A 577 -1.12 33.17 15.51
C ILE A 577 -0.31 33.21 16.81
N LYS A 578 -0.61 32.31 17.74
CA LYS A 578 0.06 32.23 19.05
C LYS A 578 1.30 31.33 19.03
N ARG A 579 1.27 30.28 18.20
CA ARG A 579 2.38 29.34 18.00
C ARG A 579 2.35 28.81 16.58
N CYS A 580 3.53 28.70 15.98
CA CYS A 580 3.76 28.07 14.68
C CYS A 580 4.75 26.91 14.87
N LEU A 581 4.61 25.84 14.09
CA LEU A 581 5.61 24.79 13.95
C LEU A 581 5.75 24.42 12.46
N ARG A 582 6.97 24.24 11.97
CA ARG A 582 7.23 23.67 10.64
C ARG A 582 7.96 22.33 10.74
N THR A 583 7.82 21.50 9.72
CA THR A 583 8.73 20.36 9.50
C THR A 583 9.97 20.78 8.69
N GLN A 584 11.06 20.01 8.78
CA GLN A 584 12.35 20.30 8.14
C GLN A 584 13.04 19.01 7.65
N TRP A 585 12.38 18.30 6.72
CA TRP A 585 12.80 16.98 6.27
C TRP A 585 14.07 16.95 5.41
N ASN A 586 14.38 18.03 4.68
CA ASN A 586 15.59 18.13 3.86
C ASN A 586 16.82 18.61 4.66
N ALA A 587 16.62 19.50 5.64
CA ALA A 587 17.63 19.88 6.62
C ALA A 587 18.11 18.69 7.47
N ASN A 588 17.26 17.68 7.71
CA ASN A 588 17.69 16.44 8.35
C ASN A 588 18.68 15.67 7.46
N LYS A 589 19.97 15.71 7.84
CA LYS A 589 21.07 15.05 7.13
C LYS A 589 20.96 13.52 7.04
N TYR A 590 20.07 12.88 7.79
CA TYR A 590 19.81 11.44 7.72
C TYR A 590 18.54 11.09 6.93
N THR A 591 17.84 12.09 6.38
CA THR A 591 16.61 11.88 5.60
C THR A 591 16.65 12.57 4.24
N ARG A 592 17.07 13.84 4.17
CA ARG A 592 17.28 14.61 2.93
C ARG A 592 16.05 14.70 2.00
N GLY A 593 14.87 14.87 2.58
CA GLY A 593 13.60 14.97 1.84
C GLY A 593 12.50 14.13 2.47
N SER A 594 11.34 14.10 1.82
CA SER A 594 10.12 13.46 2.34
C SER A 594 10.03 12.02 1.89
N TYR A 595 9.83 11.74 0.60
CA TYR A 595 9.65 10.39 0.07
C TYR A 595 9.91 10.29 -1.44
N SER A 596 9.94 9.06 -1.96
CA SER A 596 10.24 8.79 -3.36
C SER A 596 9.03 8.90 -4.29
N HIS A 597 9.30 9.17 -5.57
CA HIS A 597 8.33 9.12 -6.67
C HIS A 597 9.00 8.58 -7.94
N ILE A 598 8.23 8.12 -8.92
CA ILE A 598 8.77 7.61 -10.19
C ILE A 598 8.91 8.75 -11.20
N THR A 599 10.10 8.92 -11.76
CA THR A 599 10.39 10.02 -12.72
C THR A 599 10.33 9.56 -14.16
N THR A 600 10.21 10.48 -15.10
CA THR A 600 10.43 10.22 -16.55
C THR A 600 11.82 9.64 -16.87
N ARG A 601 12.83 9.86 -16.00
CA ARG A 601 14.15 9.21 -16.13
C ARG A 601 14.10 7.72 -15.82
N CYS A 602 13.16 7.27 -14.99
CA CYS A 602 12.92 5.84 -14.76
C CYS A 602 12.43 5.15 -16.03
N ASP A 603 11.55 5.79 -16.81
CA ASP A 603 11.11 5.27 -18.10
C ASP A 603 12.24 5.10 -19.10
N ALA A 604 13.04 6.16 -19.30
CA ALA A 604 14.13 6.17 -20.25
C ALA A 604 15.22 5.11 -19.97
N ASN A 605 15.36 4.68 -18.71
CA ASN A 605 16.38 3.72 -18.27
C ASN A 605 15.81 2.35 -17.86
N GLY A 606 14.50 2.13 -17.95
CA GLY A 606 13.86 0.88 -17.52
C GLY A 606 13.99 0.58 -16.02
N ILE A 607 14.13 1.62 -15.19
CA ILE A 607 14.30 1.53 -13.74
C ILE A 607 12.94 1.54 -13.04
N THR A 608 12.75 0.70 -12.03
CA THR A 608 11.59 0.75 -11.11
C THR A 608 12.06 0.58 -9.65
N PRO A 609 11.21 0.75 -8.62
CA PRO A 609 11.60 0.45 -7.23
C PRO A 609 12.16 -0.97 -7.04
N ARG A 610 11.66 -1.96 -7.81
CA ARG A 610 12.21 -3.34 -7.85
C ARG A 610 13.69 -3.40 -8.25
N SER A 611 14.19 -2.46 -9.07
CA SER A 611 15.62 -2.39 -9.43
C SER A 611 16.51 -2.15 -8.20
N LEU A 612 16.03 -1.38 -7.22
CA LEU A 612 16.73 -1.15 -5.95
C LEU A 612 16.49 -2.29 -4.94
N SER A 613 15.35 -2.99 -5.03
CA SER A 613 14.97 -4.05 -4.09
C SER A 613 15.74 -5.38 -4.22
N GLN A 614 16.56 -5.55 -5.26
CA GLN A 614 17.28 -6.81 -5.48
C GLN A 614 18.42 -6.98 -4.47
N PRO A 615 18.66 -8.18 -3.91
CA PRO A 615 19.87 -8.43 -3.15
C PRO A 615 21.12 -8.39 -4.04
N ILE A 616 22.25 -7.96 -3.48
CA ILE A 616 23.58 -8.14 -4.04
C ILE A 616 24.13 -9.46 -3.49
N TRP A 617 24.39 -10.40 -4.38
CA TRP A 617 24.79 -11.77 -4.06
C TRP A 617 26.30 -11.95 -4.05
N GLY A 618 26.79 -12.87 -3.23
CA GLY A 618 28.16 -13.37 -3.20
C GLY A 618 28.29 -14.62 -2.32
N LYS A 619 29.53 -15.04 -2.02
CA LYS A 619 29.81 -16.32 -1.33
C LYS A 619 30.43 -16.12 0.06
N LEU A 620 30.02 -16.95 1.02
CA LEU A 620 30.55 -16.94 2.40
C LEU A 620 31.73 -17.89 2.65
N THR A 621 31.95 -18.88 1.77
CA THR A 621 33.15 -19.75 1.81
C THR A 621 33.55 -20.22 0.40
N GLU A 622 34.80 -20.67 0.21
CA GLU A 622 35.27 -21.23 -1.08
C GLU A 622 34.61 -22.56 -1.47
N HIS A 623 33.98 -23.25 -0.50
CA HIS A 623 33.44 -24.60 -0.69
C HIS A 623 31.91 -24.64 -0.81
N ASP A 624 31.26 -23.48 -0.78
CA ASP A 624 29.81 -23.37 -0.90
C ASP A 624 29.39 -23.11 -2.36
N ASP A 625 28.51 -23.95 -2.90
CA ASP A 625 27.90 -23.77 -4.22
C ASP A 625 26.73 -22.77 -4.20
N LYS A 626 26.22 -22.41 -3.02
CA LYS A 626 25.06 -21.51 -2.84
C LYS A 626 25.51 -20.05 -2.67
N ASP A 627 25.09 -19.18 -3.59
CA ASP A 627 25.21 -17.74 -3.39
C ASP A 627 24.22 -17.26 -2.31
N VAL A 628 24.67 -16.32 -1.47
CA VAL A 628 23.87 -15.71 -0.39
C VAL A 628 23.82 -14.18 -0.54
N PRO A 629 22.79 -13.51 0.01
CA PRO A 629 22.67 -12.06 -0.11
C PRO A 629 23.63 -11.37 0.87
N ILE A 630 24.51 -10.50 0.38
CA ILE A 630 25.49 -9.76 1.20
C ILE A 630 24.97 -8.35 1.52
N ILE A 631 24.45 -7.63 0.51
CA ILE A 631 23.85 -6.30 0.68
C ILE A 631 22.39 -6.35 0.20
N MET A 632 21.47 -5.87 1.02
CA MET A 632 20.04 -5.90 0.79
C MET A 632 19.44 -4.51 1.05
N PHE A 633 18.41 -4.12 0.30
CA PHE A 633 17.73 -2.83 0.45
C PHE A 633 16.25 -3.01 0.80
N ALA A 634 15.78 -2.28 1.80
CA ALA A 634 14.37 -2.19 2.20
C ALA A 634 13.98 -0.73 2.47
N GLY A 635 12.68 -0.46 2.66
CA GLY A 635 12.14 0.89 2.77
C GLY A 635 11.31 1.28 1.56
N GLU A 636 10.56 2.39 1.68
CA GLU A 636 9.52 2.76 0.71
C GLU A 636 10.02 2.80 -0.74
N ALA A 637 11.20 3.36 -1.01
CA ALA A 637 11.78 3.44 -2.35
C ALA A 637 12.16 2.08 -2.99
N THR A 638 11.89 0.96 -2.31
CA THR A 638 12.14 -0.41 -2.80
C THR A 638 10.85 -1.21 -3.07
N HIS A 639 9.67 -0.67 -2.76
CA HIS A 639 8.40 -1.37 -3.01
C HIS A 639 7.79 -0.98 -4.36
N GLU A 640 7.62 -1.94 -5.27
CA GLU A 640 7.14 -1.68 -6.65
C GLU A 640 5.78 -0.95 -6.71
N ASN A 641 4.80 -1.38 -5.90
CA ASN A 641 3.42 -0.85 -5.94
C ASN A 641 3.04 0.07 -4.75
N PHE A 642 3.94 0.22 -3.78
CA PHE A 642 3.66 0.85 -2.48
C PHE A 642 4.84 1.75 -2.05
N TYR A 643 5.60 2.27 -3.03
CA TYR A 643 6.62 3.29 -2.79
C TYR A 643 6.00 4.56 -2.21
N SER A 644 6.83 5.44 -1.64
CA SER A 644 6.43 6.58 -0.80
C SER A 644 5.72 6.23 0.53
N THR A 645 5.10 5.05 0.65
CA THR A 645 4.25 4.71 1.79
C THR A 645 4.95 4.07 2.99
N THR A 646 4.26 4.13 4.13
CA THR A 646 4.69 3.52 5.39
C THR A 646 4.52 1.98 5.39
N HIS A 647 3.49 1.43 4.77
CA HIS A 647 3.29 -0.03 4.68
C HIS A 647 4.24 -0.67 3.67
N GLY A 648 4.47 -0.06 2.49
CA GLY A 648 5.48 -0.56 1.55
C GLY A 648 6.90 -0.59 2.17
N ALA A 649 7.21 0.35 3.07
CA ALA A 649 8.42 0.29 3.88
C ALA A 649 8.41 -0.88 4.89
N TYR A 650 7.30 -1.12 5.59
CA TYR A 650 7.15 -2.27 6.51
C TYR A 650 7.29 -3.62 5.78
N ASP A 651 6.55 -3.80 4.69
CA ASP A 651 6.50 -5.03 3.90
C ASP A 651 7.86 -5.38 3.28
N THR A 652 8.60 -4.36 2.78
CA THR A 652 9.97 -4.56 2.28
C THR A 652 10.94 -4.92 3.40
N GLY A 653 10.75 -4.39 4.61
CA GLY A 653 11.50 -4.79 5.80
C GLY A 653 11.34 -6.27 6.13
N ILE A 654 10.09 -6.74 6.26
CA ILE A 654 9.78 -8.17 6.48
C ILE A 654 10.37 -9.04 5.37
N LYS A 655 10.15 -8.65 4.11
CA LYS A 655 10.62 -9.41 2.94
C LYS A 655 12.14 -9.60 2.94
N GLN A 656 12.92 -8.57 3.23
CA GLN A 656 14.38 -8.72 3.28
C GLN A 656 14.83 -9.57 4.50
N ALA A 657 14.15 -9.48 5.65
CA ALA A 657 14.43 -10.37 6.77
C ALA A 657 14.13 -11.84 6.43
N GLN A 658 13.03 -12.13 5.74
CA GLN A 658 12.69 -13.48 5.27
C GLN A 658 13.73 -14.02 4.27
N ILE A 659 14.16 -13.20 3.31
CA ILE A 659 15.24 -13.57 2.36
C ILE A 659 16.55 -13.83 3.12
N PHE A 660 16.90 -13.02 4.12
CA PHE A 660 18.08 -13.27 4.95
C PHE A 660 17.99 -14.63 5.66
N LEU A 661 16.87 -14.91 6.35
CA LEU A 661 16.65 -16.18 7.07
C LEU A 661 16.73 -17.40 6.12
N GLN A 662 16.14 -17.31 4.93
CA GLN A 662 16.15 -18.38 3.92
C GLN A 662 17.55 -18.75 3.41
N TYR A 663 18.48 -17.78 3.36
CA TYR A 663 19.80 -17.99 2.78
C TYR A 663 20.93 -18.12 3.81
N HIS A 664 20.84 -17.45 4.96
CA HIS A 664 21.87 -17.43 6.01
C HIS A 664 21.56 -18.30 7.23
N VAL A 665 20.33 -18.81 7.39
CA VAL A 665 19.89 -19.52 8.60
C VAL A 665 19.24 -20.88 8.32
N ALA A 666 18.67 -21.08 7.13
CA ALA A 666 18.09 -22.37 6.73
C ALA A 666 19.13 -23.34 6.15
N GLU A 667 19.60 -24.25 7.00
CA GLU A 667 20.25 -25.54 6.68
C GLU A 667 19.54 -26.70 7.42
#